data_AF-A0A4Q1D7I2-F1
#
_entry.id   AF-A0A4Q1D7I2-F1
#
_cell.length_a   1.000
_cell.length_b   1.000
_cell.length_c   1.000
_cell.angle_alpha   90.00
_cell.angle_beta   90.00
_cell.angle_gamma   90.00
#
_symmetry.space_group_name_H-M   'P 1'
#
loop_
_entity.id
_entity.type
_entity.pdbx_description
1 polymer ?
#
loop_
_entity_poly.entity_id
_entity_poly.type
_entity_poly.pdbx_seq_one_letter_code
_entity_poly.pdbx_strand_id
1 'polypeptide(L)'
;MSTLGRYLLAAGSLLGVMSTLSAQKLDAPLAQLSEQYQQERAYLHFDKQVYSPGETVWFKAYLMAGIYPSDISKNFYVDWTDAEGNVLLHTATPLLEGTAKGQFDIPASFKSQILHVRAYTQWMKNFDSAFLFTKDLRVVQKPIHGTPPKIETTLGFFPESGDLIAGLKSKLAFKANDQWGKPVAVKGRIVDAQGTKIDTFVTQYDGMGFINMEPVAGQKYAAIWKDVNGKIQTTALPESKESGVTMAVSGTGPRRSFLVERAANTPDNLKTLYIVATLQQQMIYRAKVDLTETTAIGGSIPVNTLPSGIIVLSLFDANWLPVAERITFINNHNYSFTPTVDIIGDTRKRAKSFIEIDVPDTVAANMSIAVTDADLAKDTANTIVSYLLLSSEIKGYVHNAAAYFSSKADSLQQHLDLVMLTNGWRRINWEQLAKGQMPAIKYPKDTSFLSFSGKVFGATPSELREAGNINMIFQGKDSSRTFSFLPLKTDGTFSDPNMLFFDTVRVYYQFNSKSKLGSRVAVSFMNGLADAPYKIQGLPAYNFITLDTSGNARARYFADEQARLKKLLETATLEGVTVKSRAKRPVDVLDEKYTSGMFKGDGYQFDVLNDVLAQSSFSVFQYLQGRVAGLQISGTSGGAMGSGQEGATWRGSATSFFLDEMPVDAQQLANIPMTDVAYIKVMRPPFFGSFGGGAGGAIAVYTRRGGDVKSEPGKGLDFKKIAGYTNFKEFYSPNYAVGDPRHDQPDLRTTLYWNPYVLTDPKNHRITVEFYNNDVTKKLRVVLEGVNKDGKLLHFEQEVE
;
A
#
# COMPACT_ATOMS: atom_id res chain seq x y z
N MET A 1 71.84 -40.90 5.89
CA MET A 1 72.13 -41.72 7.10
C MET A 1 70.85 -41.79 7.92
N SER A 2 70.00 -42.78 7.66
CA SER A 2 69.80 -44.00 8.48
C SER A 2 69.14 -43.68 9.85
N THR A 3 67.80 -43.74 9.91
CA THR A 3 67.00 -44.84 10.55
C THR A 3 66.99 -44.83 12.08
N LEU A 4 65.86 -44.48 12.70
CA LEU A 4 64.99 -45.36 13.53
C LEU A 4 64.01 -44.55 14.38
N GLY A 5 62.73 -44.96 14.39
CA GLY A 5 61.69 -44.43 15.29
C GLY A 5 60.27 -44.51 14.72
N ARG A 6 59.73 -45.71 14.52
CA ARG A 6 58.30 -45.95 14.24
C ARG A 6 57.67 -46.73 15.40
N TYR A 7 56.38 -46.45 15.60
CA TYR A 7 55.35 -47.14 16.40
C TYR A 7 55.17 -46.67 17.85
N LEU A 8 54.19 -45.78 18.04
CA LEU A 8 53.05 -45.92 18.99
C LEU A 8 52.34 -44.57 19.10
N LEU A 9 51.16 -44.41 18.48
CA LEU A 9 50.08 -43.49 18.88
C LEU A 9 48.93 -43.59 17.86
N ALA A 10 48.11 -44.63 17.99
CA ALA A 10 46.82 -44.77 17.33
C ALA A 10 45.81 -45.31 18.35
N ALA A 11 45.49 -44.51 19.37
CA ALA A 11 44.43 -44.81 20.34
C ALA A 11 43.94 -43.56 21.09
N GLY A 12 43.92 -42.38 20.44
CA GLY A 12 43.61 -41.12 21.13
C GLY A 12 42.99 -40.06 20.23
N SER A 13 42.00 -40.42 19.41
CA SER A 13 41.33 -39.44 18.53
C SER A 13 39.93 -39.85 18.05
N LEU A 14 39.20 -40.64 18.85
CA LEU A 14 37.80 -41.03 18.55
C LEU A 14 36.78 -40.63 19.63
N LEU A 15 37.21 -40.02 20.74
CA LEU A 15 36.32 -39.50 21.79
C LEU A 15 35.97 -38.00 21.63
N GLY A 16 36.51 -37.31 20.61
CA GLY A 16 36.24 -35.90 20.33
C GLY A 16 35.19 -35.61 19.23
N VAL A 17 34.61 -36.64 18.61
CA VAL A 17 33.71 -36.48 17.44
C VAL A 17 32.23 -36.70 17.81
N MET A 18 31.89 -37.28 18.96
CA MET A 18 30.48 -37.50 19.34
C MET A 18 29.81 -36.29 20.02
N SER A 19 30.58 -35.34 20.56
CA SER A 19 30.03 -34.10 21.15
C SER A 19 29.67 -33.04 20.10
N THR A 20 30.13 -33.16 18.86
CA THR A 20 29.81 -32.22 17.76
C THR A 20 28.52 -32.61 17.01
N LEU A 21 28.13 -33.89 17.01
CA LEU A 21 26.96 -34.39 16.28
C LEU A 21 25.61 -34.00 16.91
N SER A 22 25.51 -33.90 18.24
CA SER A 22 24.28 -33.37 18.88
C SER A 22 24.22 -31.85 18.88
N ALA A 23 25.36 -31.17 18.71
CA ALA A 23 25.39 -29.72 18.67
C ALA A 23 24.80 -29.15 17.36
N GLN A 24 24.92 -29.89 16.25
CA GLN A 24 24.52 -29.46 14.89
C GLN A 24 23.02 -29.46 14.59
N LYS A 25 22.13 -29.94 15.48
CA LYS A 25 20.71 -30.17 15.13
C LYS A 25 19.89 -28.90 14.83
N LEU A 26 20.14 -27.79 15.52
CA LEU A 26 19.36 -26.55 15.34
C LEU A 26 20.15 -25.40 14.70
N ASP A 27 21.48 -25.43 14.73
CA ASP A 27 22.30 -24.30 14.24
C ASP A 27 22.09 -24.07 12.73
N ALA A 28 22.19 -25.12 11.92
CA ALA A 28 22.02 -25.00 10.47
C ALA A 28 20.57 -24.65 10.07
N PRO A 29 19.52 -25.29 10.62
CA PRO A 29 18.15 -24.86 10.36
C PRO A 29 17.85 -23.42 10.82
N LEU A 30 18.35 -22.99 11.99
CA LEU A 30 18.17 -21.61 12.44
C LEU A 30 18.89 -20.60 11.56
N ALA A 31 20.12 -20.90 11.15
CA ALA A 31 20.86 -20.05 10.21
C ALA A 31 20.08 -19.92 8.89
N GLN A 32 19.62 -21.05 8.34
CA GLN A 32 18.81 -21.06 7.12
C GLN A 32 17.50 -20.26 7.28
N LEU A 33 16.81 -20.40 8.41
CA LEU A 33 15.60 -19.62 8.71
C LEU A 33 15.93 -18.12 8.72
N SER A 34 17.00 -17.73 9.41
CA SER A 34 17.42 -16.33 9.58
C SER A 34 17.95 -15.68 8.30
N GLU A 35 18.44 -16.45 7.33
CA GLU A 35 19.00 -15.93 6.06
C GLU A 35 17.97 -15.95 4.93
N GLN A 36 17.18 -17.03 4.82
CA GLN A 36 16.29 -17.24 3.67
C GLN A 36 14.85 -16.80 3.95
N TYR A 37 14.43 -16.79 5.21
CA TYR A 37 13.04 -16.60 5.65
C TYR A 37 12.85 -15.36 6.56
N GLN A 38 13.68 -14.33 6.40
CA GLN A 38 13.54 -13.09 7.16
C GLN A 38 12.16 -12.47 6.96
N GLN A 39 11.50 -12.10 8.06
CA GLN A 39 10.18 -11.48 8.02
C GLN A 39 10.31 -9.96 7.89
N GLU A 40 9.55 -9.37 6.97
CA GLU A 40 9.44 -7.93 6.83
C GLU A 40 8.40 -7.36 7.78
N ARG A 41 8.61 -6.12 8.22
CA ARG A 41 7.75 -5.42 9.17
C ARG A 41 7.45 -4.04 8.63
N ALA A 42 6.16 -3.78 8.37
CA ALA A 42 5.69 -2.53 7.80
C ALA A 42 5.12 -1.62 8.88
N TYR A 43 5.42 -0.33 8.80
CA TYR A 43 4.79 0.72 9.59
C TYR A 43 4.36 1.87 8.67
N LEU A 44 3.15 2.42 8.88
CA LEU A 44 2.67 3.59 8.14
C LEU A 44 2.58 4.81 9.04
N HIS A 45 3.28 5.88 8.66
CA HIS A 45 3.07 7.23 9.18
C HIS A 45 1.98 7.91 8.34
N PHE A 46 0.94 8.42 9.00
CA PHE A 46 -0.16 9.14 8.37
C PHE A 46 -0.07 10.63 8.68
N ASP A 47 -0.59 11.49 7.79
CA ASP A 47 -0.59 12.94 8.02
C ASP A 47 -1.37 13.35 9.28
N LYS A 48 -2.45 12.64 9.60
CA LYS A 48 -3.26 12.80 10.81
C LYS A 48 -3.99 11.51 11.17
N GLN A 49 -4.83 11.55 12.20
CA GLN A 49 -5.47 10.35 12.77
C GLN A 49 -7.01 10.38 12.68
N VAL A 50 -7.57 11.57 12.42
CA VAL A 50 -9.00 11.78 12.28
C VAL A 50 -9.26 12.54 10.99
N TYR A 51 -10.19 12.03 10.19
CA TYR A 51 -10.52 12.52 8.86
C TYR A 51 -12.02 12.81 8.73
N SER A 52 -12.39 13.59 7.73
CA SER A 52 -13.78 13.82 7.34
C SER A 52 -14.10 13.14 6.00
N PRO A 53 -15.35 12.75 5.73
CA PRO A 53 -15.75 12.26 4.41
C PRO A 53 -15.40 13.29 3.32
N GLY A 54 -14.73 12.84 2.24
CA GLY A 54 -14.24 13.70 1.18
C GLY A 54 -12.79 14.19 1.35
N GLU A 55 -12.15 13.96 2.50
CA GLU A 55 -10.72 14.25 2.67
C GLU A 55 -9.83 13.14 2.10
N THR A 56 -8.57 13.49 1.84
CA THR A 56 -7.51 12.55 1.44
C THR A 56 -6.70 12.15 2.67
N VAL A 57 -6.55 10.85 2.89
CA VAL A 57 -5.58 10.25 3.80
C VAL A 57 -4.24 10.19 3.10
N TRP A 58 -3.20 10.76 3.71
CA TRP A 58 -1.83 10.66 3.19
C TRP A 58 -1.00 9.75 4.08
N PHE A 59 -0.16 8.91 3.47
CA PHE A 59 0.72 8.05 4.25
C PHE A 59 2.09 7.85 3.62
N LYS A 60 3.03 7.49 4.48
CA LYS A 60 4.32 6.90 4.12
C LYS A 60 4.49 5.57 4.85
N ALA A 61 4.90 4.56 4.09
CA ALA A 61 5.30 3.27 4.62
C ALA A 61 6.81 3.18 4.82
N TYR A 62 7.19 2.54 5.93
CA TYR A 62 8.55 2.15 6.31
C TYR A 62 8.57 0.63 6.48
N LEU A 63 9.49 -0.04 5.81
CA LEU A 63 9.61 -1.48 5.79
C LEU A 63 10.99 -1.89 6.32
N MET A 64 11.02 -2.75 7.34
CA MET A 64 12.24 -3.23 7.97
C MET A 64 12.38 -4.75 7.84
N ALA A 65 13.59 -5.23 7.61
CA ALA A 65 13.98 -6.64 7.72
C ALA A 65 15.17 -6.75 8.69
N GLY A 66 14.98 -7.46 9.81
CA GLY A 66 15.91 -7.33 10.95
C GLY A 66 15.98 -5.87 11.41
N ILE A 67 17.17 -5.37 11.71
CA ILE A 67 17.37 -3.96 12.10
C ILE A 67 17.46 -2.98 10.92
N TYR A 68 17.47 -3.42 9.66
CA TYR A 68 17.72 -2.54 8.51
C TYR A 68 16.46 -2.29 7.68
N PRO A 69 16.40 -1.19 6.89
CA PRO A 69 15.38 -1.03 5.86
C PRO A 69 15.37 -2.23 4.90
N SER A 70 14.19 -2.78 4.60
CA SER A 70 14.07 -3.98 3.79
C SER A 70 14.37 -3.71 2.31
N ASP A 71 15.12 -4.60 1.69
CA ASP A 71 15.34 -4.66 0.24
C ASP A 71 14.70 -5.89 -0.43
N ILE A 72 14.02 -6.73 0.36
CA ILE A 72 13.45 -8.04 -0.03
C ILE A 72 12.35 -7.89 -1.09
N SER A 73 11.45 -6.94 -0.89
CA SER A 73 10.29 -6.70 -1.75
C SER A 73 10.37 -5.38 -2.54
N LYS A 74 9.76 -5.34 -3.71
CA LYS A 74 9.72 -4.16 -4.61
C LYS A 74 8.32 -3.55 -4.78
N ASN A 75 7.28 -4.22 -4.31
CA ASN A 75 5.88 -3.81 -4.37
C ASN A 75 5.28 -3.84 -2.96
N PHE A 76 4.61 -2.75 -2.60
CA PHE A 76 3.88 -2.62 -1.35
C PHE A 76 2.39 -2.47 -1.62
N TYR A 77 1.58 -3.13 -0.81
CA TYR A 77 0.14 -3.18 -0.97
C TYR A 77 -0.55 -2.59 0.25
N VAL A 78 -1.61 -1.83 0.02
CA VAL A 78 -2.49 -1.31 1.07
C VAL A 78 -3.94 -1.59 0.70
N ASP A 79 -4.63 -2.34 1.53
CA ASP A 79 -6.07 -2.54 1.45
C ASP A 79 -6.78 -1.54 2.36
N TRP A 80 -7.77 -0.83 1.81
CA TRP A 80 -8.62 0.12 2.52
C TRP A 80 -10.02 -0.47 2.62
N THR A 81 -10.57 -0.61 3.82
CA THR A 81 -11.88 -1.26 4.03
C THR A 81 -12.80 -0.49 4.95
N ASP A 82 -14.11 -0.68 4.77
CA ASP A 82 -15.12 -0.22 5.74
C ASP A 82 -15.12 -1.09 7.01
N ALA A 83 -15.94 -0.72 8.01
CA ALA A 83 -16.03 -1.43 9.29
C ALA A 83 -16.45 -2.90 9.16
N GLU A 84 -17.12 -3.25 8.06
CA GLU A 84 -17.57 -4.61 7.74
C GLU A 84 -16.51 -5.43 6.98
N GLY A 85 -15.35 -4.82 6.67
CA GLY A 85 -14.21 -5.42 5.98
C GLY A 85 -14.36 -5.47 4.46
N ASN A 86 -15.32 -4.77 3.87
CA ASN A 86 -15.46 -4.69 2.41
C ASN A 86 -14.37 -3.78 1.84
N VAL A 87 -13.68 -4.25 0.79
CA VAL A 87 -12.56 -3.51 0.21
C VAL A 87 -13.05 -2.34 -0.64
N LEU A 88 -12.68 -1.13 -0.23
CA LEU A 88 -12.99 0.13 -0.91
C LEU A 88 -11.96 0.45 -1.98
N LEU A 89 -10.68 0.20 -1.67
CA LEU A 89 -9.56 0.37 -2.59
C LEU A 89 -8.44 -0.60 -2.24
N HIS A 90 -7.81 -1.15 -3.28
CA HIS A 90 -6.55 -1.86 -3.19
C HIS A 90 -5.47 -1.01 -3.88
N THR A 91 -4.46 -0.61 -3.11
CA THR A 91 -3.35 0.22 -3.57
C THR A 91 -2.11 -0.65 -3.79
N ALA A 92 -1.41 -0.44 -4.90
CA ALA A 92 -0.09 -1.01 -5.15
C ALA A 92 0.91 0.13 -5.39
N THR A 93 2.02 0.15 -4.67
CA THR A 93 3.06 1.20 -4.78
C THR A 93 4.45 0.59 -4.89
N PRO A 94 5.37 1.19 -5.66
CA PRO A 94 6.75 0.72 -5.71
C PRO A 94 7.44 0.97 -4.36
N LEU A 95 8.24 0.00 -3.92
CA LEU A 95 9.15 0.12 -2.78
C LEU A 95 10.54 0.52 -3.25
N LEU A 96 11.04 1.62 -2.69
CA LEU A 96 12.37 2.13 -2.93
C LEU A 96 13.06 2.35 -1.58
N GLU A 97 14.22 1.72 -1.40
CA GLU A 97 15.01 1.76 -0.16
C GLU A 97 14.15 1.49 1.10
N GLY A 98 13.32 0.45 1.08
CA GLY A 98 12.45 0.09 2.20
C GLY A 98 11.31 1.09 2.49
N THR A 99 11.00 2.00 1.57
CA THR A 99 9.93 2.99 1.76
C THR A 99 8.98 3.07 0.57
N ALA A 100 7.74 3.46 0.85
CA ALA A 100 6.73 3.79 -0.16
C ALA A 100 5.85 4.94 0.33
N LYS A 101 5.19 5.64 -0.58
CA LYS A 101 4.18 6.66 -0.26
C LYS A 101 2.88 6.35 -0.97
N GLY A 102 1.78 6.79 -0.39
CA GLY A 102 0.48 6.65 -1.01
C GLY A 102 -0.57 7.53 -0.37
N GLN A 103 -1.79 7.33 -0.83
CA GLN A 103 -2.93 8.09 -0.38
C GLN A 103 -4.23 7.31 -0.56
N PHE A 104 -5.28 7.77 0.10
CA PHE A 104 -6.65 7.30 -0.10
C PHE A 104 -7.63 8.47 -0.02
N ASP A 105 -8.39 8.69 -1.09
CA ASP A 105 -9.45 9.69 -1.08
C ASP A 105 -10.71 9.07 -0.44
N ILE A 106 -11.09 9.53 0.75
CA ILE A 106 -12.31 9.04 1.41
C ILE A 106 -13.51 9.53 0.61
N PRO A 107 -14.41 8.65 0.12
CA PRO A 107 -15.59 9.08 -0.60
C PRO A 107 -16.43 10.05 0.23
N ALA A 108 -16.96 11.11 -0.37
CA ALA A 108 -17.87 12.03 0.32
C ALA A 108 -19.16 11.34 0.80
N SER A 109 -19.49 10.18 0.23
CA SER A 109 -20.62 9.32 0.61
C SER A 109 -20.27 8.29 1.70
N PHE A 110 -19.04 8.28 2.23
CA PHE A 110 -18.59 7.32 3.23
C PHE A 110 -19.38 7.46 4.54
N LYS A 111 -19.99 6.35 4.99
CA LYS A 111 -20.93 6.36 6.14
C LYS A 111 -20.36 5.73 7.41
N SER A 112 -19.30 4.92 7.29
CA SER A 112 -18.67 4.30 8.46
C SER A 112 -17.90 5.36 9.27
N GLN A 113 -17.78 5.12 10.57
CA GLN A 113 -16.91 5.91 11.46
C GLN A 113 -15.47 5.43 11.45
N ILE A 114 -15.21 4.27 10.86
CA ILE A 114 -13.91 3.60 10.85
C ILE A 114 -13.56 3.24 9.42
N LEU A 115 -12.34 3.60 9.04
CA LEU A 115 -11.64 3.17 7.85
C LEU A 115 -10.50 2.27 8.29
N HIS A 116 -10.59 0.96 8.01
CA HIS A 116 -9.55 0.01 8.35
C HIS A 116 -8.50 -0.02 7.24
N VAL A 117 -7.23 0.05 7.65
CA VAL A 117 -6.06 -0.01 6.78
C VAL A 117 -5.31 -1.30 7.06
N ARG A 118 -5.01 -2.08 6.03
CA ARG A 118 -4.10 -3.22 6.12
C ARG A 118 -2.99 -3.11 5.09
N ALA A 119 -1.73 -3.16 5.52
CA ALA A 119 -0.59 -2.95 4.64
C ALA A 119 0.42 -4.11 4.72
N TYR A 120 0.95 -4.52 3.57
CA TYR A 120 1.77 -5.73 3.44
C TYR A 120 2.59 -5.78 2.14
N THR A 121 3.59 -6.65 2.11
CA THR A 121 4.21 -7.17 0.86
C THR A 121 3.70 -8.59 0.58
N GLN A 122 3.89 -9.08 -0.65
CA GLN A 122 3.57 -10.49 -0.94
C GLN A 122 4.38 -11.44 -0.06
N TRP A 123 5.63 -11.09 0.24
CA TRP A 123 6.50 -11.89 1.08
C TRP A 123 5.97 -12.04 2.52
N MET A 124 5.44 -10.95 3.11
CA MET A 124 4.81 -10.99 4.45
C MET A 124 3.64 -11.98 4.53
N LYS A 125 2.93 -12.27 3.43
CA LYS A 125 1.79 -13.21 3.40
C LYS A 125 2.18 -14.68 3.58
N ASN A 126 3.47 -15.02 3.56
CA ASN A 126 3.94 -16.38 3.88
C ASN A 126 4.01 -16.66 5.39
N PHE A 127 3.86 -15.63 6.22
CA PHE A 127 3.99 -15.71 7.68
C PHE A 127 2.64 -15.45 8.37
N ASP A 128 2.61 -15.44 9.72
CA ASP A 128 1.37 -15.20 10.46
C ASP A 128 0.79 -13.82 10.10
N SER A 129 -0.43 -13.81 9.58
CA SER A 129 -1.15 -12.59 9.19
C SER A 129 -1.36 -11.60 10.33
N ALA A 130 -1.21 -12.02 11.59
CA ALA A 130 -1.26 -11.14 12.76
C ALA A 130 -0.16 -10.06 12.75
N PHE A 131 0.91 -10.22 11.95
CA PHE A 131 2.00 -9.23 11.82
C PHE A 131 1.86 -8.28 10.63
N LEU A 132 0.82 -8.45 9.82
CA LEU A 132 0.52 -7.45 8.81
C LEU A 132 0.15 -6.15 9.50
N PHE A 133 0.62 -5.02 8.97
CA PHE A 133 0.27 -3.73 9.53
C PHE A 133 -1.23 -3.55 9.45
N THR A 134 -1.87 -3.28 10.58
CA THR A 134 -3.29 -2.94 10.66
C THR A 134 -3.47 -1.68 11.48
N LYS A 135 -4.30 -0.76 10.99
CA LYS A 135 -4.65 0.46 11.71
C LYS A 135 -6.06 0.91 11.36
N ASP A 136 -6.75 1.41 12.37
CA ASP A 136 -8.08 1.97 12.22
C ASP A 136 -7.97 3.49 12.21
N LEU A 137 -8.39 4.11 11.10
CA LEU A 137 -8.48 5.54 10.98
C LEU A 137 -9.91 5.99 11.25
N ARG A 138 -10.06 7.01 12.09
CA ARG A 138 -11.38 7.54 12.43
C ARG A 138 -11.87 8.47 11.33
N VAL A 139 -13.09 8.25 10.88
CA VAL A 139 -13.82 9.15 10.00
C VAL A 139 -14.95 9.81 10.78
N VAL A 140 -14.95 11.13 10.85
CA VAL A 140 -15.95 11.90 11.57
C VAL A 140 -17.31 11.69 10.93
N GLN A 141 -18.27 11.25 11.74
CA GLN A 141 -19.68 11.15 11.37
C GLN A 141 -20.53 11.94 12.38
N LYS A 142 -21.78 12.20 11.99
CA LYS A 142 -22.76 12.77 12.91
C LYS A 142 -22.97 11.81 14.10
N PRO A 143 -23.08 12.32 15.33
CA PRO A 143 -23.21 11.48 16.52
C PRO A 143 -24.47 10.62 16.42
N ILE A 144 -24.28 9.30 16.40
CA ILE A 144 -25.37 8.34 16.55
C ILE A 144 -25.70 8.28 18.04
N HIS A 145 -26.90 8.73 18.41
CA HIS A 145 -27.40 8.61 19.78
C HIS A 145 -27.82 7.16 20.00
N GLY A 146 -26.86 6.32 20.42
CA GLY A 146 -27.09 4.92 20.76
C GLY A 146 -26.80 4.64 22.22
N THR A 147 -27.45 3.62 22.78
CA THR A 147 -27.10 3.11 24.10
C THR A 147 -25.65 2.60 24.06
N PRO A 148 -24.77 3.01 25.00
CA PRO A 148 -23.40 2.51 25.04
C PRO A 148 -23.43 0.97 25.13
N PRO A 149 -22.59 0.26 24.35
CA PRO A 149 -22.51 -1.19 24.43
C PRO A 149 -22.19 -1.65 25.85
N LYS A 150 -22.79 -2.76 26.26
CA LYS A 150 -22.42 -3.41 27.52
C LYS A 150 -20.96 -3.86 27.44
N ILE A 151 -20.13 -3.40 28.37
CA ILE A 151 -18.71 -3.76 28.43
C ILE A 151 -18.58 -5.14 29.07
N GLU A 152 -17.95 -6.07 28.37
CA GLU A 152 -17.63 -7.42 28.83
C GLU A 152 -16.12 -7.49 29.08
N THR A 153 -15.74 -7.96 30.26
CA THR A 153 -14.34 -7.99 30.67
C THR A 153 -13.86 -9.42 30.81
N THR A 154 -12.63 -9.64 30.36
CA THR A 154 -11.93 -10.93 30.44
C THR A 154 -10.72 -10.78 31.33
N LEU A 155 -10.36 -11.86 32.03
CA LEU A 155 -9.12 -11.98 32.81
C LEU A 155 -8.45 -13.28 32.40
N GLY A 156 -7.20 -13.20 31.94
CA GLY A 156 -6.35 -14.35 31.60
C GLY A 156 -5.12 -14.42 32.49
N PHE A 157 -4.61 -15.63 32.72
CA PHE A 157 -3.41 -15.90 33.52
C PHE A 157 -2.35 -16.63 32.68
N PHE A 158 -1.08 -16.26 32.87
CA PHE A 158 0.04 -16.65 32.02
C PHE A 158 1.24 -17.03 32.89
N PRO A 159 1.56 -18.32 33.05
CA PRO A 159 2.74 -18.77 33.79
C PRO A 159 4.01 -18.35 33.04
N GLU A 160 5.02 -17.83 33.75
CA GLU A 160 6.25 -17.30 33.13
C GLU A 160 7.00 -18.33 32.27
N SER A 161 6.90 -19.61 32.62
CA SER A 161 7.54 -20.72 31.90
C SER A 161 6.59 -21.47 30.95
N GLY A 162 5.36 -20.96 30.75
CA GLY A 162 4.30 -21.62 30.00
C GLY A 162 3.42 -22.53 30.86
N ASP A 163 4.02 -23.37 31.69
CA ASP A 163 3.32 -24.26 32.61
C ASP A 163 3.60 -23.92 34.08
N LEU A 164 2.62 -24.22 34.94
CA LEU A 164 2.82 -24.27 36.40
C LEU A 164 3.30 -25.67 36.79
N ILE A 165 4.34 -25.77 37.62
CA ILE A 165 4.89 -27.05 38.08
C ILE A 165 4.75 -27.15 39.60
N ALA A 166 4.17 -28.25 40.08
CA ALA A 166 3.96 -28.48 41.51
C ALA A 166 5.27 -28.41 42.30
N GLY A 167 5.26 -27.66 43.41
CA GLY A 167 6.40 -27.49 44.30
C GLY A 167 7.52 -26.59 43.76
N LEU A 168 7.33 -25.93 42.61
CA LEU A 168 8.25 -24.91 42.09
C LEU A 168 7.59 -23.54 42.10
N LYS A 169 8.30 -22.53 42.60
CA LYS A 169 7.84 -21.15 42.60
C LYS A 169 7.87 -20.59 41.18
N SER A 170 6.76 -20.04 40.72
CA SER A 170 6.65 -19.43 39.39
C SER A 170 5.92 -18.10 39.45
N LYS A 171 6.31 -17.17 38.58
CA LYS A 171 5.56 -15.94 38.36
C LYS A 171 4.35 -16.25 37.48
N LEU A 172 3.17 -15.91 37.97
CA LEU A 172 1.92 -16.03 37.24
C LEU A 172 1.43 -14.63 36.89
N ALA A 173 1.67 -14.22 35.65
CA ALA A 173 1.17 -12.95 35.14
C ALA A 173 -0.33 -13.03 34.84
N PHE A 174 -1.00 -11.89 34.80
CA PHE A 174 -2.39 -11.80 34.39
C PHE A 174 -2.61 -10.56 33.52
N LYS A 175 -3.62 -10.63 32.64
CA LYS A 175 -4.07 -9.53 31.79
C LYS A 175 -5.59 -9.46 31.83
N ALA A 176 -6.11 -8.29 32.19
CA ALA A 176 -7.53 -7.99 32.17
C ALA A 176 -7.83 -6.93 31.10
N ASN A 177 -8.72 -7.28 30.17
CA ASN A 177 -9.15 -6.39 29.10
C ASN A 177 -10.66 -6.46 28.89
N ASP A 178 -11.22 -5.44 28.25
CA ASP A 178 -12.55 -5.51 27.68
C ASP A 178 -12.59 -6.32 26.38
N GLN A 179 -13.78 -6.46 25.79
CA GLN A 179 -13.98 -7.21 24.55
C GLN A 179 -13.27 -6.61 23.33
N TRP A 180 -12.77 -5.37 23.41
CA TRP A 180 -12.00 -4.70 22.35
C TRP A 180 -10.50 -4.66 22.69
N GLY A 181 -10.06 -5.36 23.73
CA GLY A 181 -8.66 -5.42 24.14
C GLY A 181 -8.18 -4.20 24.92
N LYS A 182 -9.05 -3.24 25.30
CA LYS A 182 -8.63 -2.13 26.16
C LYS A 182 -8.40 -2.63 27.58
N PRO A 183 -7.37 -2.12 28.27
CA PRO A 183 -7.04 -2.59 29.60
C PRO A 183 -8.10 -2.24 30.63
N VAL A 184 -8.33 -3.15 31.58
CA VAL A 184 -9.27 -2.98 32.69
C VAL A 184 -8.54 -3.19 34.01
N ALA A 185 -8.64 -2.20 34.90
CA ALA A 185 -8.12 -2.34 36.26
C ALA A 185 -8.98 -3.32 37.06
N VAL A 186 -8.36 -4.39 37.56
CA VAL A 186 -9.01 -5.42 38.37
C VAL A 186 -8.29 -5.62 39.69
N LYS A 187 -9.06 -6.04 40.69
CA LYS A 187 -8.54 -6.53 41.97
C LYS A 187 -9.33 -7.75 42.41
N GLY A 188 -8.64 -8.70 43.04
CA GLY A 188 -9.25 -9.97 43.41
C GLY A 188 -8.40 -10.80 44.35
N ARG A 189 -8.87 -12.02 44.58
CA ARG A 189 -8.19 -13.02 45.38
C ARG A 189 -8.07 -14.34 44.63
N ILE A 190 -6.97 -15.04 44.85
CA ILE A 190 -6.78 -16.42 44.41
C ILE A 190 -7.26 -17.34 45.51
N VAL A 191 -8.05 -18.35 45.13
CA VAL A 191 -8.54 -19.38 46.03
C VAL A 191 -8.20 -20.77 45.50
N ASP A 192 -8.15 -21.72 46.41
CA ASP A 192 -8.10 -23.14 46.06
C ASP A 192 -9.49 -23.75 45.85
N ALA A 193 -9.54 -25.06 45.59
CA ALA A 193 -10.77 -25.82 45.40
C ALA A 193 -11.71 -25.82 46.63
N GLN A 194 -11.17 -25.57 47.83
CA GLN A 194 -11.91 -25.48 49.09
C GLN A 194 -12.38 -24.04 49.39
N GLY A 195 -12.02 -23.07 48.54
CA GLY A 195 -12.33 -21.65 48.72
C GLY A 195 -11.37 -20.92 49.67
N THR A 196 -10.31 -21.58 50.13
CA THR A 196 -9.27 -21.00 50.99
C THR A 196 -8.50 -19.96 50.20
N LYS A 197 -8.29 -18.79 50.80
CA LYS A 197 -7.53 -17.70 50.17
C LYS A 197 -6.04 -18.06 50.12
N ILE A 198 -5.48 -18.12 48.92
CA ILE A 198 -4.05 -18.34 48.67
C ILE A 198 -3.30 -17.01 48.61
N ASP A 199 -3.78 -16.07 47.80
CA ASP A 199 -3.15 -14.74 47.65
C ASP A 199 -4.17 -13.70 47.15
N THR A 200 -3.76 -12.45 47.01
CA THR A 200 -4.50 -11.35 46.40
C THR A 200 -3.75 -10.78 45.21
N PHE A 201 -4.48 -10.26 44.23
CA PHE A 201 -3.89 -9.63 43.06
C PHE A 201 -4.56 -8.29 42.76
N VAL A 202 -3.78 -7.37 42.21
CA VAL A 202 -4.21 -6.05 41.77
C VAL A 202 -3.44 -5.65 40.52
N THR A 203 -4.12 -5.06 39.55
CA THR A 203 -3.49 -4.49 38.36
C THR A 203 -2.37 -3.54 38.74
N GLN A 204 -1.19 -3.74 38.14
CA GLN A 204 -0.01 -2.88 38.30
C GLN A 204 0.02 -1.79 37.22
N TYR A 205 -0.22 -2.16 35.97
CA TYR A 205 -0.21 -1.23 34.83
C TYR A 205 -1.05 -1.78 33.67
N ASP A 206 -1.85 -0.95 33.00
CA ASP A 206 -2.65 -1.30 31.81
C ASP A 206 -3.32 -2.68 31.88
N GLY A 207 -4.07 -2.92 32.96
CA GLY A 207 -4.81 -4.18 33.15
C GLY A 207 -3.93 -5.41 33.41
N MET A 208 -2.61 -5.24 33.44
CA MET A 208 -1.63 -6.30 33.68
C MET A 208 -1.09 -6.27 35.11
N GLY A 209 -0.63 -7.43 35.56
CA GLY A 209 0.14 -7.59 36.80
C GLY A 209 0.64 -9.02 36.92
N PHE A 210 1.20 -9.36 38.06
CA PHE A 210 1.59 -10.73 38.36
C PHE A 210 1.46 -11.04 39.84
N ILE A 211 1.44 -12.34 40.15
CA ILE A 211 1.62 -12.88 41.50
C ILE A 211 2.73 -13.94 41.46
N ASN A 212 3.29 -14.27 42.62
CA ASN A 212 4.18 -15.42 42.74
C ASN A 212 3.39 -16.57 43.34
N MET A 213 3.42 -17.73 42.69
CA MET A 213 2.67 -18.90 43.12
C MET A 213 3.60 -20.11 43.19
N GLU A 214 3.39 -20.95 44.20
CA GLU A 214 3.99 -22.28 44.32
C GLU A 214 2.83 -23.28 44.41
N PRO A 215 2.45 -23.92 43.29
CA PRO A 215 1.27 -24.76 43.23
C PRO A 215 1.51 -26.08 43.95
N VAL A 216 0.47 -26.61 44.58
CA VAL A 216 0.48 -27.93 45.24
C VAL A 216 -0.02 -28.99 44.25
N ALA A 217 0.59 -30.17 44.26
CA ALA A 217 0.22 -31.27 43.37
C ALA A 217 -1.27 -31.63 43.50
N GLY A 218 -1.96 -31.77 42.37
CA GLY A 218 -3.40 -32.10 42.30
C GLY A 218 -4.36 -30.98 42.70
N GLN A 219 -3.87 -29.84 43.21
CA GLN A 219 -4.71 -28.72 43.63
C GLN A 219 -5.13 -27.88 42.41
N LYS A 220 -6.39 -27.45 42.38
CA LYS A 220 -6.91 -26.49 41.40
C LYS A 220 -7.11 -25.12 42.03
N TYR A 221 -6.87 -24.07 41.26
CA TYR A 221 -6.96 -22.69 41.71
C TYR A 221 -7.89 -21.86 40.84
N ALA A 222 -8.53 -20.86 41.44
CA ALA A 222 -9.40 -19.91 40.75
C ALA A 222 -9.20 -18.49 41.29
N ALA A 223 -9.38 -17.51 40.41
CA ALA A 223 -9.40 -16.09 40.76
C ALA A 223 -10.84 -15.61 40.91
N ILE A 224 -11.14 -14.99 42.06
CA ILE A 224 -12.41 -14.31 42.32
C ILE A 224 -12.16 -12.80 42.25
N TRP A 225 -12.84 -12.12 41.33
CA TRP A 225 -12.64 -10.70 41.04
C TRP A 225 -13.95 -10.01 40.69
N LYS A 226 -13.94 -8.68 40.61
CA LYS A 226 -15.10 -7.88 40.20
C LYS A 226 -14.84 -7.25 38.83
N ASP A 227 -15.80 -7.38 37.92
CA ASP A 227 -15.76 -6.68 36.65
C ASP A 227 -16.08 -5.18 36.80
N VAL A 228 -15.99 -4.45 35.67
CA VAL A 228 -16.29 -3.01 35.60
C VAL A 228 -17.74 -2.67 35.97
N ASN A 229 -18.65 -3.65 35.91
CA ASN A 229 -20.06 -3.51 36.29
C ASN A 229 -20.29 -3.90 37.76
N GLY A 230 -19.24 -4.23 38.51
CA GLY A 230 -19.31 -4.66 39.91
C GLY A 230 -19.76 -6.11 40.11
N LYS A 231 -19.99 -6.87 39.03
CA LYS A 231 -20.39 -8.29 39.11
C LYS A 231 -19.17 -9.14 39.48
N ILE A 232 -19.39 -10.08 40.39
CA ILE A 232 -18.36 -11.04 40.80
C ILE A 232 -18.17 -12.05 39.67
N GLN A 233 -16.93 -12.22 39.25
CA GLN A 233 -16.49 -13.16 38.23
C GLN A 233 -15.56 -14.20 38.86
N THR A 234 -15.51 -15.39 38.27
CA THR A 234 -14.58 -16.45 38.65
C THR A 234 -13.86 -16.94 37.41
N THR A 235 -12.53 -16.91 37.46
CA THR A 235 -11.65 -17.33 36.35
C THR A 235 -10.76 -18.46 36.85
N ALA A 236 -10.76 -19.61 36.18
CA ALA A 236 -9.85 -20.70 36.51
C ALA A 236 -8.40 -20.32 36.17
N LEU A 237 -7.46 -20.73 37.02
CA LEU A 237 -6.03 -20.61 36.73
C LEU A 237 -5.56 -21.80 35.86
N PRO A 238 -4.43 -21.68 35.14
CA PRO A 238 -3.81 -22.78 34.42
C PRO A 238 -3.58 -23.98 35.35
N GLU A 239 -3.78 -25.20 34.83
CA GLU A 239 -3.53 -26.42 35.61
C GLU A 239 -2.02 -26.59 35.86
N SER A 240 -1.66 -27.05 37.06
CA SER A 240 -0.27 -27.37 37.40
C SER A 240 0.08 -28.81 37.03
N LYS A 241 1.23 -29.01 36.39
CA LYS A 241 1.81 -30.35 36.15
C LYS A 241 2.48 -30.86 37.43
N GLU A 242 2.39 -32.16 37.68
CA GLU A 242 3.05 -32.80 38.83
C GLU A 242 4.57 -32.87 38.72
N SER A 243 5.10 -32.71 37.51
CA SER A 243 6.52 -32.79 37.21
C SER A 243 6.86 -31.96 35.98
N GLY A 244 8.10 -31.48 35.91
CA GLY A 244 8.58 -30.66 34.80
C GLY A 244 9.69 -29.69 35.24
N VAL A 245 9.89 -28.66 34.42
CA VAL A 245 10.93 -27.65 34.60
C VAL A 245 10.32 -26.25 34.52
N THR A 246 10.92 -25.30 35.22
CA THR A 246 10.59 -23.88 35.13
C THR A 246 11.80 -23.09 34.68
N MET A 247 11.56 -21.96 34.03
CA MET A 247 12.55 -20.96 33.65
C MET A 247 12.05 -19.59 34.07
N ALA A 248 12.79 -18.94 34.97
CA ALA A 248 12.57 -17.56 35.36
C ALA A 248 13.65 -16.68 34.73
N VAL A 249 13.27 -15.51 34.21
CA VAL A 249 14.22 -14.55 33.63
C VAL A 249 14.06 -13.20 34.33
N SER A 250 15.19 -12.61 34.71
CA SER A 250 15.25 -11.34 35.43
C SER A 250 16.39 -10.45 34.93
N GLY A 251 16.33 -9.19 35.32
CA GLY A 251 17.31 -8.16 34.96
C GLY A 251 16.85 -7.33 33.76
N THR A 252 16.87 -6.01 33.93
CA THR A 252 16.52 -5.06 32.88
C THR A 252 17.74 -4.32 32.30
N GLY A 253 18.87 -4.36 33.00
CA GLY A 253 20.13 -3.71 32.62
C GLY A 253 21.02 -4.52 31.66
N PRO A 254 22.36 -4.50 31.82
CA PRO A 254 23.31 -5.00 30.81
C PRO A 254 23.37 -6.52 30.68
N ARG A 255 22.68 -7.24 31.57
CA ARG A 255 22.63 -8.70 31.60
C ARG A 255 21.18 -9.16 31.76
N ARG A 256 20.87 -10.32 31.19
CA ARG A 256 19.64 -11.08 31.47
C ARG A 256 20.04 -12.31 32.25
N SER A 257 19.58 -12.42 33.49
CA SER A 257 19.81 -13.57 34.34
C SER A 257 18.67 -14.56 34.16
N PHE A 258 19.00 -15.85 34.03
CA PHE A 258 18.01 -16.92 33.99
C PHE A 258 18.25 -17.88 35.14
N LEU A 259 17.17 -18.48 35.64
CA LEU A 259 17.17 -19.58 36.60
C LEU A 259 16.31 -20.69 36.04
N VAL A 260 16.88 -21.89 35.92
CA VAL A 260 16.16 -23.10 35.51
C VAL A 260 16.07 -24.05 36.69
N GLU A 261 14.86 -24.47 37.03
CA GLU A 261 14.60 -25.39 38.14
C GLU A 261 13.78 -26.59 37.67
N ARG A 262 13.99 -27.75 38.28
CA ARG A 262 13.22 -28.97 37.99
C ARG A 262 12.57 -29.55 39.25
N ALA A 263 11.43 -30.21 39.06
CA ALA A 263 10.83 -31.00 40.13
C ALA A 263 11.69 -32.24 40.46
N ALA A 264 11.58 -32.77 41.68
CA ALA A 264 12.37 -33.92 42.11
C ALA A 264 12.09 -35.19 41.27
N ASN A 265 10.83 -35.39 40.88
CA ASN A 265 10.31 -36.52 40.10
C ASN A 265 10.44 -36.34 38.56
N THR A 266 11.28 -35.41 38.12
CA THR A 266 11.42 -35.05 36.69
C THR A 266 12.02 -36.18 35.85
N PRO A 267 11.43 -36.54 34.70
CA PRO A 267 11.97 -37.49 33.73
C PRO A 267 13.42 -37.19 33.30
N ASP A 268 14.19 -38.22 32.93
CA ASP A 268 15.62 -38.08 32.61
C ASP A 268 15.91 -37.13 31.43
N ASN A 269 15.02 -37.08 30.42
CA ASN A 269 15.17 -36.16 29.30
C ASN A 269 15.08 -34.68 29.71
N LEU A 270 14.52 -34.38 30.88
CA LEU A 270 14.39 -33.04 31.44
C LEU A 270 15.47 -32.72 32.48
N LYS A 271 16.42 -33.64 32.73
CA LYS A 271 17.60 -33.40 33.57
C LYS A 271 18.77 -32.81 32.79
N THR A 272 18.81 -33.01 31.48
CA THR A 272 19.74 -32.31 30.58
C THR A 272 18.94 -31.43 29.64
N LEU A 273 19.15 -30.13 29.72
CA LEU A 273 18.41 -29.13 28.97
C LEU A 273 19.36 -28.26 28.14
N TYR A 274 18.81 -27.60 27.13
CA TYR A 274 19.53 -26.63 26.32
C TYR A 274 18.75 -25.32 26.28
N ILE A 275 19.42 -24.21 26.60
CA ILE A 275 18.85 -22.88 26.44
C ILE A 275 19.36 -22.28 25.13
N VAL A 276 18.45 -21.69 24.35
CA VAL A 276 18.76 -20.93 23.13
C VAL A 276 18.09 -19.58 23.25
N ALA A 277 18.85 -18.50 23.09
CA ALA A 277 18.28 -17.16 23.01
C ALA A 277 18.38 -16.64 21.58
N THR A 278 17.28 -16.06 21.09
CA THR A 278 17.19 -15.47 19.77
C THR A 278 16.74 -14.02 19.83
N LEU A 279 17.25 -13.21 18.91
CA LEU A 279 16.86 -11.81 18.70
C LEU A 279 16.68 -11.63 17.19
N GLN A 280 15.49 -11.23 16.75
CA GLN A 280 15.16 -11.09 15.32
C GLN A 280 15.48 -12.35 14.48
N GLN A 281 15.13 -13.53 15.00
CA GLN A 281 15.41 -14.86 14.39
C GLN A 281 16.89 -15.27 14.35
N GLN A 282 17.83 -14.45 14.85
CA GLN A 282 19.24 -14.80 14.96
C GLN A 282 19.54 -15.38 16.35
N MET A 283 20.27 -16.50 16.40
CA MET A 283 20.76 -17.05 17.66
C MET A 283 21.88 -16.15 18.22
N ILE A 284 21.70 -15.68 19.44
CA ILE A 284 22.67 -14.81 20.14
C ILE A 284 23.31 -15.49 21.36
N TYR A 285 22.70 -16.55 21.86
CA TYR A 285 23.20 -17.29 23.02
C TYR A 285 22.75 -18.74 22.99
N ARG A 286 23.62 -19.63 23.50
CA ARG A 286 23.33 -21.04 23.71
C ARG A 286 24.11 -21.57 24.90
N ALA A 287 23.47 -22.39 25.73
CA ALA A 287 24.15 -23.15 26.78
C ALA A 287 23.47 -24.49 27.06
N LYS A 288 24.26 -25.46 27.57
CA LYS A 288 23.75 -26.70 28.18
C LYS A 288 23.48 -26.41 29.66
N VAL A 289 22.35 -26.91 30.16
CA VAL A 289 21.96 -26.85 31.56
C VAL A 289 21.86 -28.29 32.08
N ASP A 290 22.72 -28.66 33.02
CA ASP A 290 22.86 -30.04 33.51
C ASP A 290 22.34 -30.18 34.95
N LEU A 291 21.08 -30.58 35.08
CA LEU A 291 20.36 -30.77 36.34
C LEU A 291 20.40 -32.23 36.80
N THR A 292 21.38 -33.03 36.38
CA THR A 292 21.48 -34.43 36.80
C THR A 292 21.78 -34.55 38.29
N GLU A 293 22.77 -33.80 38.77
CA GLU A 293 23.21 -33.78 40.18
C GLU A 293 22.58 -32.66 41.02
N THR A 294 21.96 -31.66 40.36
CA THR A 294 21.35 -30.50 41.01
C THR A 294 19.89 -30.30 40.58
N THR A 295 19.12 -29.54 41.36
CA THR A 295 17.71 -29.23 41.03
C THR A 295 17.52 -27.85 40.42
N ALA A 296 18.54 -26.98 40.49
CA ALA A 296 18.49 -25.62 39.99
C ALA A 296 19.85 -25.17 39.45
N ILE A 297 19.86 -24.51 38.29
CA ILE A 297 21.04 -23.86 37.71
C ILE A 297 20.65 -22.47 37.21
N GLY A 298 21.44 -21.48 37.58
CA GLY A 298 21.33 -20.12 37.08
C GLY A 298 22.47 -19.74 36.13
N GLY A 299 22.22 -18.76 35.27
CA GLY A 299 23.21 -18.19 34.37
C GLY A 299 22.88 -16.75 34.00
N SER A 300 23.76 -16.12 33.22
CA SER A 300 23.52 -14.75 32.73
C SER A 300 23.99 -14.58 31.29
N ILE A 301 23.23 -13.79 30.53
CA ILE A 301 23.48 -13.45 29.13
C ILE A 301 23.84 -11.97 29.09
N PRO A 302 25.06 -11.58 28.65
CA PRO A 302 25.39 -10.19 28.35
C PRO A 302 24.55 -9.67 27.18
N VAL A 303 23.85 -8.55 27.37
CA VAL A 303 22.96 -7.97 26.34
C VAL A 303 23.26 -6.52 26.01
N ASN A 304 24.25 -5.91 26.63
CA ASN A 304 24.57 -4.47 26.49
C ASN A 304 25.05 -4.05 25.09
N THR A 305 25.60 -4.97 24.31
CA THR A 305 26.07 -4.69 22.93
C THR A 305 25.03 -5.02 21.86
N LEU A 306 23.92 -5.66 22.24
CA LEU A 306 22.90 -6.12 21.31
C LEU A 306 22.00 -4.97 20.85
N PRO A 307 21.38 -5.07 19.66
CA PRO A 307 20.34 -4.13 19.27
C PRO A 307 19.16 -4.22 20.24
N SER A 308 18.47 -3.09 20.41
CA SER A 308 17.24 -3.06 21.21
C SER A 308 16.13 -3.82 20.49
N GLY A 309 15.32 -4.56 21.24
CA GLY A 309 14.27 -5.40 20.70
C GLY A 309 13.93 -6.58 21.62
N ILE A 310 13.09 -7.48 21.11
CA ILE A 310 12.61 -8.64 21.87
C ILE A 310 13.58 -9.80 21.76
N ILE A 311 14.10 -10.24 22.91
CA ILE A 311 14.86 -11.48 23.04
C ILE A 311 13.92 -12.60 23.47
N VAL A 312 13.98 -13.74 22.78
CA VAL A 312 13.22 -14.95 23.09
C VAL A 312 14.19 -16.00 23.60
N LEU A 313 14.01 -16.42 24.86
CA LEU A 313 14.74 -17.54 25.45
C LEU A 313 13.86 -18.79 25.35
N SER A 314 14.34 -19.82 24.66
CA SER A 314 13.68 -21.11 24.52
C SER A 314 14.51 -22.19 25.22
N LEU A 315 13.86 -22.99 26.05
CA LEU A 315 14.43 -24.11 26.77
C LEU A 315 14.00 -25.41 26.09
N PHE A 316 14.96 -26.30 25.85
CA PHE A 316 14.75 -27.58 25.18
C PHE A 316 15.16 -28.74 26.08
N ASP A 317 14.47 -29.86 25.94
CA ASP A 317 14.86 -31.13 26.56
C ASP A 317 16.06 -31.79 25.84
N ALA A 318 16.51 -32.93 26.35
CA ALA A 318 17.60 -33.71 25.74
C ALA A 318 17.31 -34.16 24.30
N ASN A 319 16.04 -34.19 23.88
CA ASN A 319 15.59 -34.56 22.55
C ASN A 319 15.40 -33.36 21.61
N TRP A 320 15.72 -32.14 22.05
CA TRP A 320 15.48 -30.88 21.34
C TRP A 320 13.99 -30.53 21.15
N LEU A 321 13.12 -30.99 22.05
CA LEU A 321 11.73 -30.54 22.13
C LEU A 321 11.62 -29.31 23.03
N PRO A 322 10.90 -28.25 22.61
CA PRO A 322 10.73 -27.05 23.42
C PRO A 322 9.86 -27.35 24.65
N VAL A 323 10.33 -26.95 25.84
CA VAL A 323 9.65 -27.21 27.12
C VAL A 323 9.21 -25.94 27.85
N ALA A 324 9.92 -24.83 27.67
CA ALA A 324 9.56 -23.54 28.24
C ALA A 324 10.09 -22.41 27.35
N GLU A 325 9.40 -21.27 27.34
CA GLU A 325 9.82 -20.09 26.61
C GLU A 325 9.57 -18.83 27.42
N ARG A 326 10.48 -17.86 27.31
CA ARG A 326 10.37 -16.58 27.96
C ARG A 326 10.88 -15.48 27.05
N ILE A 327 10.00 -14.56 26.69
CA ILE A 327 10.35 -13.36 25.93
C ILE A 327 10.69 -12.24 26.92
N THR A 328 11.71 -11.41 26.64
CA THR A 328 11.96 -10.17 27.39
C THR A 328 12.37 -9.07 26.40
N PHE A 329 12.35 -7.81 26.84
CA PHE A 329 12.77 -6.69 26.00
C PHE A 329 14.17 -6.19 26.40
N ILE A 330 15.03 -5.95 25.41
CA ILE A 330 16.33 -5.27 25.56
C ILE A 330 16.16 -3.83 25.12
N ASN A 331 16.40 -2.87 26.02
CA ASN A 331 16.34 -1.45 25.71
C ASN A 331 17.71 -0.79 25.92
N ASN A 332 18.59 -0.92 24.93
CA ASN A 332 19.92 -0.28 24.95
C ASN A 332 19.91 1.13 24.35
N HIS A 333 18.74 1.63 23.91
CA HIS A 333 18.57 2.94 23.27
C HIS A 333 19.44 3.17 22.02
N ASN A 334 19.93 2.10 21.39
CA ASN A 334 20.74 2.14 20.17
C ASN A 334 19.91 2.11 18.88
N TYR A 335 18.60 2.28 18.99
CA TYR A 335 17.66 2.26 17.87
C TYR A 335 17.29 3.65 17.35
N SER A 336 17.71 4.74 18.00
CA SER A 336 17.24 6.09 17.65
C SER A 336 18.36 7.00 17.16
N PHE A 337 18.03 7.91 16.25
CA PHE A 337 18.84 9.10 15.95
C PHE A 337 18.02 10.37 16.25
N THR A 338 18.69 11.48 16.51
CA THR A 338 18.02 12.71 16.99
C THR A 338 18.42 13.89 16.11
N PRO A 339 17.48 14.48 15.34
CA PRO A 339 17.70 15.72 14.63
C PRO A 339 17.58 16.92 15.59
N THR A 340 18.13 18.05 15.16
CA THR A 340 17.73 19.36 15.66
C THR A 340 16.58 19.85 14.80
N VAL A 341 15.50 20.31 15.43
CA VAL A 341 14.31 20.81 14.73
C VAL A 341 13.96 22.18 15.29
N ASP A 342 14.20 23.22 14.49
CA ASP A 342 13.88 24.60 14.84
C ASP A 342 12.61 25.03 14.12
N ILE A 343 11.54 25.29 14.88
CA ILE A 343 10.23 25.67 14.36
C ILE A 343 10.04 27.18 14.53
N ILE A 344 10.07 27.90 13.42
CA ILE A 344 9.72 29.31 13.34
C ILE A 344 8.27 29.38 12.84
N GLY A 345 7.34 29.07 13.75
CA GLY A 345 5.91 29.04 13.48
C GLY A 345 5.27 30.44 13.56
N ASP A 346 4.33 30.71 12.67
CA ASP A 346 3.46 31.88 12.72
C ASP A 346 1.99 31.44 12.60
N THR A 347 1.26 31.52 13.71
CA THR A 347 -0.13 31.08 13.83
C THR A 347 -1.15 32.16 13.43
N ARG A 348 -0.69 33.29 12.89
CA ARG A 348 -1.58 34.27 12.23
C ARG A 348 -2.21 33.64 10.98
N LYS A 349 -3.35 34.17 10.58
CA LYS A 349 -4.10 33.66 9.43
C LYS A 349 -3.22 33.73 8.19
N ARG A 350 -3.08 32.60 7.49
CA ARG A 350 -2.35 32.52 6.21
C ARG A 350 -0.91 33.03 6.30
N ALA A 351 -0.33 33.04 7.49
CA ALA A 351 1.07 33.43 7.66
C ALA A 351 1.99 32.30 7.25
N LYS A 352 3.17 32.66 6.76
CA LYS A 352 4.20 31.73 6.34
C LYS A 352 5.03 31.30 7.55
N SER A 353 5.22 30.00 7.70
CA SER A 353 6.03 29.38 8.75
C SER A 353 7.20 28.61 8.14
N PHE A 354 8.27 28.44 8.92
CA PHE A 354 9.47 27.72 8.54
C PHE A 354 9.82 26.65 9.58
N ILE A 355 10.30 25.51 9.11
CA ILE A 355 10.87 24.46 9.96
C ILE A 355 12.25 24.11 9.41
N GLU A 356 13.28 24.28 10.21
CA GLU A 356 14.63 23.85 9.89
C GLU A 356 14.90 22.51 10.57
N ILE A 357 15.28 21.51 9.77
CA ILE A 357 15.61 20.16 10.24
C ILE A 357 17.08 19.93 9.95
N ASP A 358 17.87 19.70 10.98
CA ASP A 358 19.29 19.38 10.88
C ASP A 358 19.53 17.97 11.43
N VAL A 359 19.93 17.04 10.58
CA VAL A 359 20.30 15.68 10.96
C VAL A 359 21.82 15.62 11.08
N PRO A 360 22.40 15.65 12.30
CA PRO A 360 23.85 15.73 12.47
C PRO A 360 24.59 14.45 12.07
N ASP A 361 23.86 13.34 11.90
CA ASP A 361 24.41 12.06 11.47
C ASP A 361 24.83 12.13 9.99
N THR A 362 26.02 11.61 9.66
CA THR A 362 26.52 11.54 8.28
C THR A 362 25.84 10.43 7.48
N VAL A 363 24.97 9.63 8.11
CA VAL A 363 24.21 8.57 7.45
C VAL A 363 22.96 9.14 6.81
N ALA A 364 22.71 8.74 5.55
CA ALA A 364 21.51 9.17 4.84
C ALA A 364 20.24 8.72 5.57
N ALA A 365 19.28 9.63 5.68
CA ALA A 365 18.00 9.38 6.32
C ALA A 365 16.82 9.72 5.42
N ASN A 366 15.74 8.96 5.60
CA ASN A 366 14.52 9.08 4.85
C ASN A 366 13.36 9.29 5.83
N MET A 367 12.88 10.53 5.93
CA MET A 367 11.90 10.95 6.93
C MET A 367 10.63 11.49 6.27
N SER A 368 9.56 11.62 7.04
CA SER A 368 8.31 12.28 6.63
C SER A 368 7.85 13.22 7.72
N ILE A 369 7.27 14.33 7.31
CA ILE A 369 6.81 15.40 8.20
C ILE A 369 5.34 15.69 7.94
N ALA A 370 4.58 15.85 9.02
CA ALA A 370 3.21 16.33 9.04
C ALA A 370 3.10 17.57 9.94
N VAL A 371 2.39 18.58 9.47
CA VAL A 371 1.99 19.75 10.28
C VAL A 371 0.47 19.83 10.27
N THR A 372 -0.14 19.77 11.46
CA THR A 372 -1.59 19.70 11.66
C THR A 372 -2.06 20.67 12.74
N ASP A 373 -3.37 20.89 12.82
CA ASP A 373 -3.99 21.61 13.94
C ASP A 373 -3.86 20.78 15.23
N ALA A 374 -3.21 21.33 16.26
CA ALA A 374 -2.90 20.61 17.49
C ALA A 374 -4.15 20.31 18.36
N ASP A 375 -5.27 20.98 18.11
CA ASP A 375 -6.53 20.72 18.81
C ASP A 375 -7.31 19.56 18.18
N LEU A 376 -6.85 18.94 17.09
CA LEU A 376 -7.43 17.72 16.54
C LEU A 376 -7.20 16.53 17.49
N ALA A 377 -8.06 15.51 17.39
CA ALA A 377 -7.88 14.28 18.15
C ALA A 377 -6.56 13.57 17.73
N LYS A 378 -5.79 13.19 18.74
CA LYS A 378 -4.45 12.59 18.61
C LYS A 378 -4.54 11.09 18.88
N ASP A 379 -3.78 10.31 18.12
CA ASP A 379 -3.44 8.93 18.46
C ASP A 379 -1.96 8.89 18.84
N THR A 380 -1.69 8.88 20.14
CA THR A 380 -0.36 8.73 20.71
C THR A 380 -0.08 7.28 21.11
N ALA A 381 -0.92 6.33 20.70
CA ALA A 381 -0.79 4.95 21.16
C ALA A 381 0.42 4.26 20.52
N ASN A 382 0.77 4.59 19.28
CA ASN A 382 1.92 4.02 18.57
C ASN A 382 2.70 5.10 17.82
N THR A 383 4.02 4.91 17.78
CA THR A 383 4.97 5.64 16.92
C THR A 383 5.74 4.65 16.07
N ILE A 384 6.53 5.13 15.11
CA ILE A 384 7.44 4.27 14.34
C ILE A 384 8.35 3.42 15.24
N VAL A 385 8.80 3.99 16.37
CA VAL A 385 9.66 3.32 17.36
C VAL A 385 8.90 2.21 18.07
N SER A 386 7.77 2.53 18.71
CA SER A 386 7.04 1.54 19.50
C SER A 386 6.46 0.44 18.62
N TYR A 387 6.07 0.77 17.40
CA TYR A 387 5.52 -0.23 16.49
C TYR A 387 6.60 -1.21 16.02
N LEU A 388 7.71 -0.73 15.45
CA LEU A 388 8.74 -1.59 14.83
C LEU A 388 9.59 -2.36 15.85
N LEU A 389 9.66 -1.90 17.10
CA LEU A 389 10.39 -2.61 18.17
C LEU A 389 9.51 -3.53 19.01
N LEU A 390 8.20 -3.25 19.11
CA LEU A 390 7.29 -3.96 20.02
C LEU A 390 6.04 -4.48 19.30
N SER A 391 5.14 -3.61 18.83
CA SER A 391 3.82 -4.03 18.34
C SER A 391 3.88 -4.94 17.11
N SER A 392 4.89 -4.80 16.24
CA SER A 392 5.11 -5.70 15.10
C SER A 392 5.81 -7.01 15.46
N GLU A 393 6.27 -7.15 16.72
CA GLU A 393 7.07 -8.28 17.17
C GLU A 393 6.29 -9.30 18.00
N ILE A 394 5.17 -8.89 18.61
CA ILE A 394 4.32 -9.74 19.45
C ILE A 394 2.89 -9.77 18.93
N LYS A 395 2.21 -10.89 19.17
CA LYS A 395 0.80 -11.06 18.81
C LYS A 395 -0.11 -10.44 19.87
N GLY A 396 -1.15 -9.78 19.39
CA GLY A 396 -2.17 -9.16 20.23
C GLY A 396 -1.98 -7.66 20.38
N TYR A 397 -3.00 -7.01 20.94
CA TYR A 397 -3.01 -5.57 21.16
C TYR A 397 -2.13 -5.17 22.34
N VAL A 398 -1.25 -4.20 22.11
CA VAL A 398 -0.50 -3.48 23.14
C VAL A 398 -1.11 -2.08 23.27
N HIS A 399 -1.73 -1.83 24.42
CA HIS A 399 -2.27 -0.51 24.72
C HIS A 399 -1.16 0.50 24.93
N ASN A 400 -1.31 1.70 24.37
CA ASN A 400 -0.39 2.84 24.50
C ASN A 400 1.11 2.47 24.39
N ALA A 401 1.46 1.68 23.37
CA ALA A 401 2.82 1.18 23.15
C ALA A 401 3.90 2.28 23.17
N ALA A 402 3.61 3.50 22.72
CA ALA A 402 4.55 4.62 22.75
C ALA A 402 5.01 4.99 24.17
N ALA A 403 4.15 4.82 25.19
CA ALA A 403 4.45 5.20 26.57
C ALA A 403 5.64 4.43 27.15
N TYR A 404 5.84 3.17 26.75
CA TYR A 404 6.97 2.34 27.20
C TYR A 404 8.34 2.85 26.71
N PHE A 405 8.35 3.75 25.73
CA PHE A 405 9.57 4.35 25.15
C PHE A 405 9.75 5.83 25.48
N SER A 406 8.85 6.40 26.31
CA SER A 406 8.83 7.84 26.64
C SER A 406 9.97 8.31 27.53
N SER A 407 10.58 7.42 28.32
CA SER A 407 11.72 7.75 29.19
C SER A 407 12.60 6.54 29.49
N LYS A 408 13.69 6.77 30.21
CA LYS A 408 14.63 5.72 30.68
C LYS A 408 14.30 5.20 32.08
N ALA A 409 13.11 5.49 32.62
CA ALA A 409 12.74 5.09 33.97
C ALA A 409 12.62 3.56 34.10
N ASP A 410 13.13 3.02 35.21
CA ASP A 410 13.06 1.57 35.51
C ASP A 410 11.61 1.06 35.59
N SER A 411 10.67 1.91 36.01
CA SER A 411 9.24 1.57 36.05
C SER A 411 8.68 1.22 34.66
N LEU A 412 9.10 1.93 33.60
CA LEU A 412 8.68 1.62 32.24
C LEU A 412 9.25 0.28 31.76
N GLN A 413 10.47 -0.07 32.16
CA GLN A 413 11.05 -1.37 31.85
C GLN A 413 10.30 -2.51 32.56
N GLN A 414 9.85 -2.29 33.80
CA GLN A 414 9.00 -3.25 34.51
C GLN A 414 7.62 -3.40 33.83
N HIS A 415 7.01 -2.30 33.40
CA HIS A 415 5.74 -2.36 32.66
C HIS A 415 5.91 -3.07 31.32
N LEU A 416 7.03 -2.87 30.63
CA LEU A 416 7.34 -3.59 29.40
C LEU A 416 7.54 -5.08 29.65
N ASP A 417 8.12 -5.48 30.78
CA ASP A 417 8.18 -6.89 31.18
C ASP A 417 6.79 -7.50 31.42
N LEU A 418 5.82 -6.72 31.94
CA LEU A 418 4.42 -7.17 32.03
C LEU A 418 3.82 -7.43 30.64
N VAL A 419 4.13 -6.58 29.65
CA VAL A 419 3.72 -6.82 28.25
C VAL A 419 4.33 -8.13 27.75
N MET A 420 5.62 -8.36 28.02
CA MET A 420 6.32 -9.59 27.63
C MET A 420 5.77 -10.85 28.30
N LEU A 421 5.34 -10.76 29.56
CA LEU A 421 4.75 -11.88 30.30
C LEU A 421 3.33 -12.22 29.84
N THR A 422 2.57 -11.24 29.32
CA THR A 422 1.14 -11.39 29.03
C THR A 422 0.79 -11.50 27.55
N ASN A 423 1.76 -11.24 26.66
CA ASN A 423 1.60 -11.42 25.22
C ASN A 423 2.54 -12.56 24.80
N GLY A 424 2.07 -13.79 25.01
CA GLY A 424 2.83 -15.00 24.67
C GLY A 424 3.16 -15.06 23.17
N TRP A 425 4.35 -15.56 22.82
CA TRP A 425 4.79 -15.60 21.44
C TRP A 425 5.68 -16.79 21.07
N ARG A 426 5.45 -17.35 19.87
CA ARG A 426 6.29 -18.35 19.19
C ARG A 426 6.54 -17.91 17.74
N ARG A 427 7.67 -17.24 17.50
CA ARG A 427 8.08 -16.84 16.13
C ARG A 427 8.54 -18.04 15.30
N ILE A 428 9.13 -19.01 15.99
CA ILE A 428 9.74 -20.19 15.42
C ILE A 428 8.89 -21.38 15.82
N ASN A 429 8.40 -22.14 14.83
CA ASN A 429 7.80 -23.44 15.08
C ASN A 429 8.94 -24.45 15.31
N TRP A 430 9.41 -24.53 16.55
CA TRP A 430 10.52 -25.38 16.95
C TRP A 430 10.32 -26.86 16.61
N GLU A 431 9.09 -27.36 16.67
CA GLU A 431 8.78 -28.75 16.31
C GLU A 431 9.01 -29.04 14.82
N GLN A 432 8.65 -28.09 13.95
CA GLN A 432 8.91 -28.19 12.51
C GLN A 432 10.41 -27.99 12.22
N LEU A 433 11.02 -27.00 12.87
CA LEU A 433 12.43 -26.68 12.66
C LEU A 433 13.35 -27.83 13.10
N ALA A 434 13.06 -28.48 14.23
CA ALA A 434 13.78 -29.66 14.71
C ALA A 434 13.67 -30.87 13.75
N LYS A 435 12.61 -30.91 12.92
CA LYS A 435 12.43 -31.89 11.83
C LYS A 435 13.07 -31.46 10.51
N GLY A 436 13.75 -30.31 10.47
CA GLY A 436 14.33 -29.72 9.26
C GLY A 436 13.29 -29.17 8.28
N GLN A 437 12.05 -28.93 8.73
CA GLN A 437 10.97 -28.41 7.90
C GLN A 437 10.99 -26.87 7.94
N MET A 438 11.12 -26.26 6.76
CA MET A 438 11.08 -24.81 6.58
C MET A 438 9.66 -24.32 6.29
N PRO A 439 9.35 -23.03 6.54
CA PRO A 439 8.06 -22.44 6.15
C PRO A 439 7.81 -22.63 4.65
N ALA A 440 6.60 -23.08 4.29
CA ALA A 440 6.24 -23.24 2.89
C ALA A 440 6.02 -21.86 2.23
N ILE A 441 6.81 -21.55 1.20
CA ILE A 441 6.66 -20.30 0.44
C ILE A 441 5.57 -20.46 -0.62
N LYS A 442 4.46 -19.74 -0.43
CA LYS A 442 3.36 -19.64 -1.40
C LYS A 442 3.47 -18.38 -2.27
N TYR A 443 3.99 -17.30 -1.69
CA TYR A 443 4.12 -15.99 -2.32
C TYR A 443 5.62 -15.68 -2.47
N PRO A 444 6.21 -15.84 -3.66
CA PRO A 444 7.63 -15.58 -3.85
C PRO A 444 7.98 -14.11 -3.62
N LYS A 445 9.25 -13.85 -3.33
CA LYS A 445 9.80 -12.48 -3.26
C LYS A 445 9.61 -11.82 -4.63
N ASP A 446 9.03 -10.63 -4.63
CA ASP A 446 8.88 -9.80 -5.80
C ASP A 446 10.19 -9.03 -6.03
N THR A 447 11.08 -9.64 -6.82
CA THR A 447 12.43 -9.11 -7.08
C THR A 447 12.47 -7.98 -8.11
N SER A 448 11.33 -7.70 -8.75
CA SER A 448 11.17 -6.60 -9.70
C SER A 448 9.92 -5.78 -9.39
N PHE A 449 9.83 -4.58 -9.98
CA PHE A 449 8.69 -3.67 -9.85
C PHE A 449 7.43 -4.27 -10.49
N LEU A 450 6.97 -3.75 -11.65
CA LEU A 450 5.91 -4.43 -12.41
C LEU A 450 6.56 -5.41 -13.37
N SER A 451 6.21 -6.69 -13.24
CA SER A 451 6.52 -7.67 -14.27
C SER A 451 5.39 -7.69 -15.29
N PHE A 452 5.61 -7.13 -16.46
CA PHE A 452 4.67 -7.27 -17.55
C PHE A 452 4.93 -8.59 -18.26
N SER A 453 3.96 -9.49 -18.28
CA SER A 453 4.08 -10.76 -18.99
C SER A 453 2.79 -11.10 -19.71
N GLY A 454 2.86 -12.05 -20.63
CA GLY A 454 1.68 -12.48 -21.35
C GLY A 454 1.91 -13.75 -22.13
N LYS A 455 0.82 -14.24 -22.71
CA LYS A 455 0.83 -15.45 -23.54
C LYS A 455 -0.05 -15.28 -24.76
N VAL A 456 0.48 -15.71 -25.89
CA VAL A 456 -0.23 -15.80 -27.17
C VAL A 456 -0.87 -17.19 -27.27
N PHE A 457 -2.19 -17.23 -27.51
CA PHE A 457 -2.97 -18.44 -27.69
C PHE A 457 -3.43 -18.57 -29.15
N GLY A 458 -3.54 -19.81 -29.63
CA GLY A 458 -4.00 -20.10 -30.99
C GLY A 458 -2.93 -20.03 -32.08
N ALA A 459 -1.65 -19.92 -31.70
CA ALA A 459 -0.50 -19.92 -32.61
C ALA A 459 0.28 -21.24 -32.52
N THR A 460 0.84 -21.70 -33.63
CA THR A 460 1.78 -22.84 -33.64
C THR A 460 3.20 -22.40 -33.28
N PRO A 461 4.06 -23.30 -32.75
CA PRO A 461 5.45 -22.96 -32.42
C PRO A 461 6.27 -22.40 -33.59
N SER A 462 5.99 -22.83 -34.83
CA SER A 462 6.65 -22.32 -36.03
C SER A 462 6.24 -20.88 -36.34
N GLU A 463 4.95 -20.56 -36.27
CA GLU A 463 4.44 -19.19 -36.48
C GLU A 463 4.97 -18.22 -35.42
N LEU A 464 5.11 -18.67 -34.17
CA LEU A 464 5.69 -17.87 -33.08
C LEU A 464 7.17 -17.58 -33.31
N ARG A 465 7.92 -18.56 -33.83
CA ARG A 465 9.34 -18.40 -34.19
C ARG A 465 9.52 -17.43 -35.36
N GLU A 466 8.63 -17.48 -36.36
CA GLU A 466 8.62 -16.54 -37.48
C GLU A 466 8.27 -15.11 -37.06
N ALA A 467 7.39 -14.95 -36.07
CA ALA A 467 7.06 -13.63 -35.51
C ALA A 467 8.26 -13.00 -34.79
N GLY A 468 9.00 -13.80 -34.02
CA GLY A 468 10.21 -13.39 -33.29
C GLY A 468 9.91 -12.49 -32.10
N ASN A 469 9.25 -11.34 -32.32
CA ASN A 469 8.92 -10.34 -31.32
C ASN A 469 7.44 -9.95 -31.35
N ILE A 470 6.93 -9.53 -30.20
CA ILE A 470 5.69 -8.77 -30.05
C ILE A 470 6.05 -7.29 -29.80
N ASN A 471 5.49 -6.40 -30.62
CA ASN A 471 5.71 -4.96 -30.55
C ASN A 471 4.51 -4.33 -29.85
N MET A 472 4.74 -3.53 -28.82
CA MET A 472 3.69 -2.98 -27.97
C MET A 472 3.83 -1.48 -27.77
N ILE A 473 2.69 -0.81 -27.63
CA ILE A 473 2.58 0.61 -27.29
C ILE A 473 1.76 0.73 -26.03
N PHE A 474 2.38 1.17 -24.95
CA PHE A 474 1.73 1.49 -23.68
C PHE A 474 1.30 2.94 -23.73
N GLN A 475 -0.02 3.18 -23.68
CA GLN A 475 -0.59 4.51 -23.65
C GLN A 475 -1.21 4.80 -22.27
N GLY A 476 -0.68 5.83 -21.59
CA GLY A 476 -1.21 6.35 -20.33
C GLY A 476 -2.48 7.20 -20.54
N LYS A 477 -3.18 7.52 -19.44
CA LYS A 477 -4.35 8.43 -19.47
C LYS A 477 -3.98 9.85 -19.88
N ASP A 478 -2.75 10.26 -19.59
CA ASP A 478 -2.12 11.52 -20.02
C ASP A 478 -1.69 11.52 -21.49
N SER A 479 -2.01 10.44 -22.24
CA SER A 479 -1.60 10.22 -23.63
C SER A 479 -0.10 10.01 -23.84
N SER A 480 0.71 9.85 -22.77
CA SER A 480 2.10 9.40 -22.87
C SER A 480 2.16 8.03 -23.57
N ARG A 481 3.18 7.80 -24.39
CA ARG A 481 3.35 6.57 -25.17
C ARG A 481 4.75 6.00 -24.99
N THR A 482 4.83 4.74 -24.57
CA THR A 482 6.08 4.00 -24.46
C THR A 482 6.03 2.80 -25.40
N PHE A 483 7.07 2.62 -26.20
CA PHE A 483 7.21 1.49 -27.11
C PHE A 483 8.04 0.40 -26.46
N SER A 484 7.61 -0.87 -26.57
CA SER A 484 8.36 -2.02 -26.09
C SER A 484 8.36 -3.12 -27.15
N PHE A 485 9.48 -3.82 -27.28
CA PHE A 485 9.70 -4.88 -28.24
C PHE A 485 10.16 -6.12 -27.47
N LEU A 486 9.27 -7.07 -27.24
CA LEU A 486 9.58 -8.25 -26.42
C LEU A 486 9.74 -9.51 -27.28
N PRO A 487 10.77 -10.33 -27.02
CA PRO A 487 10.94 -11.59 -27.71
C PRO A 487 9.83 -12.58 -27.32
N LEU A 488 9.27 -13.26 -28.33
CA LEU A 488 8.29 -14.33 -28.16
C LEU A 488 8.99 -15.68 -28.08
N LYS A 489 8.69 -16.43 -27.02
CA LYS A 489 9.13 -17.82 -26.89
C LYS A 489 8.25 -18.74 -27.75
N THR A 490 8.75 -19.93 -28.05
CA THR A 490 8.05 -20.94 -28.86
C THR A 490 6.79 -21.51 -28.18
N ASP A 491 6.63 -21.29 -26.87
CA ASP A 491 5.44 -21.62 -26.10
C ASP A 491 4.40 -20.47 -26.06
N GLY A 492 4.68 -19.37 -26.76
CA GLY A 492 3.84 -18.19 -26.87
C GLY A 492 4.02 -17.18 -25.74
N THR A 493 4.94 -17.41 -24.80
CA THR A 493 5.16 -16.52 -23.66
C THR A 493 6.10 -15.37 -24.00
N PHE A 494 5.87 -14.22 -23.37
CA PHE A 494 6.74 -13.05 -23.39
C PHE A 494 6.71 -12.36 -22.03
N SER A 495 7.79 -11.68 -21.66
CA SER A 495 7.89 -11.00 -20.38
C SER A 495 8.91 -9.87 -20.41
N ASP A 496 8.57 -8.77 -19.76
CA ASP A 496 9.45 -7.71 -19.32
C ASP A 496 9.39 -7.63 -17.79
N PRO A 497 10.47 -7.98 -17.08
CA PRO A 497 10.45 -7.99 -15.63
C PRO A 497 10.45 -6.57 -15.03
N ASN A 498 10.83 -5.52 -15.78
CA ASN A 498 11.15 -4.21 -15.21
C ASN A 498 10.32 -3.08 -15.84
N MET A 499 8.99 -3.20 -15.79
CA MET A 499 8.12 -2.09 -16.16
C MET A 499 7.81 -1.18 -14.98
N LEU A 500 7.64 0.11 -15.28
CA LEU A 500 7.18 1.11 -14.32
C LEU A 500 6.14 2.00 -15.02
N PHE A 501 4.88 1.81 -14.68
CA PHE A 501 3.79 2.68 -15.13
C PHE A 501 2.74 2.80 -14.04
N PHE A 502 2.03 3.93 -14.05
CA PHE A 502 1.03 4.28 -13.06
C PHE A 502 -0.36 4.30 -13.70
N ASP A 503 -1.37 4.04 -12.89
CA ASP A 503 -2.77 3.94 -13.29
C ASP A 503 -2.98 2.85 -14.37
N THR A 504 -4.14 2.86 -15.02
CA THR A 504 -4.50 1.94 -16.08
C THR A 504 -3.93 2.43 -17.40
N VAL A 505 -3.10 1.61 -18.04
CA VAL A 505 -2.57 1.85 -19.39
C VAL A 505 -3.33 1.03 -20.43
N ARG A 506 -3.44 1.58 -21.64
CA ARG A 506 -3.88 0.82 -22.82
C ARG A 506 -2.64 0.26 -23.50
N VAL A 507 -2.57 -1.06 -23.62
CA VAL A 507 -1.48 -1.75 -24.32
C VAL A 507 -1.98 -2.14 -25.70
N TYR A 508 -1.53 -1.40 -26.71
CA TYR A 508 -1.70 -1.77 -28.11
C TYR A 508 -0.61 -2.75 -28.48
N TYR A 509 -0.91 -3.77 -29.29
CA TYR A 509 0.09 -4.75 -29.70
C TYR A 509 -0.02 -5.13 -31.17
N GLN A 510 1.12 -5.53 -31.75
CA GLN A 510 1.22 -6.10 -33.08
C GLN A 510 2.37 -7.10 -33.15
N PHE A 511 2.25 -8.08 -34.04
CA PHE A 511 3.32 -9.00 -34.38
C PHE A 511 4.09 -8.47 -35.60
N ASN A 512 5.34 -8.87 -35.76
CA ASN A 512 6.11 -8.47 -36.94
C ASN A 512 5.42 -8.90 -38.25
N SER A 513 5.49 -8.04 -39.27
CA SER A 513 4.66 -8.11 -40.49
C SER A 513 4.81 -9.38 -41.33
N LYS A 514 5.85 -10.19 -41.08
CA LYS A 514 6.04 -11.50 -41.73
C LYS A 514 5.16 -12.61 -41.13
N SER A 515 4.54 -12.39 -39.97
CA SER A 515 3.76 -13.39 -39.26
C SER A 515 2.25 -13.29 -39.58
N LYS A 516 1.61 -14.43 -39.89
CA LYS A 516 0.16 -14.54 -40.14
C LYS A 516 -0.69 -14.51 -38.85
N LEU A 517 -0.15 -14.02 -37.73
CA LEU A 517 -0.76 -14.14 -36.40
C LEU A 517 -1.97 -13.21 -36.23
N GLY A 518 -1.91 -11.98 -36.75
CA GLY A 518 -3.05 -11.06 -36.92
C GLY A 518 -4.14 -11.11 -35.83
N SER A 519 -5.41 -11.05 -36.26
CA SER A 519 -6.59 -11.12 -35.40
C SER A 519 -7.03 -12.55 -35.03
N ARG A 520 -6.26 -13.58 -35.43
CA ARG A 520 -6.58 -15.00 -35.20
C ARG A 520 -6.16 -15.47 -33.80
N VAL A 521 -5.22 -14.77 -33.18
CA VAL A 521 -4.63 -15.15 -31.90
C VAL A 521 -5.17 -14.30 -30.76
N ALA A 522 -5.37 -14.93 -29.60
CA ALA A 522 -5.72 -14.22 -28.39
C ALA A 522 -4.45 -13.95 -27.58
N VAL A 523 -4.28 -12.72 -27.10
CA VAL A 523 -3.17 -12.35 -26.23
C VAL A 523 -3.70 -12.05 -24.84
N SER A 524 -3.19 -12.75 -23.83
CA SER A 524 -3.38 -12.41 -22.43
C SER A 524 -2.21 -11.58 -21.92
N PHE A 525 -2.49 -10.68 -20.98
CA PHE A 525 -1.48 -9.90 -20.30
C PHE A 525 -1.65 -10.01 -18.79
N MET A 526 -0.54 -9.90 -18.09
CA MET A 526 -0.39 -9.97 -16.64
C MET A 526 0.61 -8.89 -16.22
N ASN A 527 0.40 -8.26 -15.07
CA ASN A 527 1.22 -7.16 -14.56
C ASN A 527 2.07 -7.55 -13.33
N GLY A 528 1.96 -8.79 -12.86
CA GLY A 528 2.69 -9.30 -11.69
C GLY A 528 2.23 -8.77 -10.34
N LEU A 529 1.29 -7.81 -10.32
CA LEU A 529 0.73 -7.29 -9.09
C LEU A 529 -0.20 -8.31 -8.43
N ALA A 530 -0.28 -8.26 -7.11
CA ALA A 530 -1.24 -9.06 -6.36
C ALA A 530 -2.67 -8.65 -6.70
N ASP A 531 -3.56 -9.64 -6.79
CA ASP A 531 -4.98 -9.38 -6.94
C ASP A 531 -5.58 -8.75 -5.67
N ALA A 532 -6.51 -7.82 -5.88
CA ALA A 532 -7.26 -7.19 -4.81
C ALA A 532 -8.23 -8.22 -4.16
N PRO A 533 -8.22 -8.39 -2.83
CA PRO A 533 -9.26 -9.15 -2.16
C PRO A 533 -10.60 -8.41 -2.27
N TYR A 534 -11.70 -9.14 -2.39
CA TYR A 534 -13.05 -8.52 -2.36
C TYR A 534 -13.45 -8.13 -0.94
N LYS A 535 -13.08 -8.95 0.04
CA LYS A 535 -13.42 -8.77 1.45
C LYS A 535 -12.30 -9.29 2.34
N ILE A 536 -12.06 -8.61 3.44
CA ILE A 536 -11.12 -9.03 4.47
C ILE A 536 -11.91 -9.57 5.66
N GLN A 537 -11.57 -10.79 6.09
CA GLN A 537 -12.12 -11.40 7.31
C GLN A 537 -11.12 -11.27 8.46
N GLY A 538 -11.62 -11.26 9.69
CA GLY A 538 -10.78 -11.27 10.89
C GLY A 538 -10.05 -9.96 11.16
N LEU A 539 -10.56 -8.82 10.67
CA LEU A 539 -10.09 -7.51 11.11
C LEU A 539 -10.36 -7.39 12.62
N PRO A 540 -9.38 -6.94 13.41
CA PRO A 540 -9.58 -6.76 14.84
C PRO A 540 -10.67 -5.70 15.03
N ALA A 541 -11.77 -6.08 15.67
CA ALA A 541 -12.88 -5.17 15.93
C ALA A 541 -12.49 -4.27 17.11
N TYR A 542 -11.75 -3.19 16.87
CA TYR A 542 -11.61 -2.13 17.88
C TYR A 542 -12.79 -1.18 17.72
N ASN A 543 -13.89 -1.42 18.43
CA ASN A 543 -14.90 -0.38 18.52
C ASN A 543 -14.31 0.78 19.32
N PHE A 544 -14.11 1.90 18.64
CA PHE A 544 -14.11 3.21 19.28
C PHE A 544 -15.54 3.45 19.81
N ILE A 545 -15.89 2.87 20.96
CA ILE A 545 -16.95 3.49 21.77
C ILE A 545 -16.41 4.86 22.12
N THR A 546 -17.04 5.86 21.51
CA THR A 546 -16.67 7.26 21.60
C THR A 546 -16.95 7.75 23.01
N LEU A 547 -15.91 8.19 23.71
CA LEU A 547 -16.05 9.40 24.51
C LEU A 547 -15.93 10.57 23.53
N ASP A 548 -16.87 11.50 23.60
CA ASP A 548 -16.73 12.77 22.90
C ASP A 548 -15.51 13.49 23.49
N THR A 549 -14.52 13.78 22.66
CA THR A 549 -13.30 14.50 23.08
C THR A 549 -13.34 15.89 22.46
N SER A 550 -12.65 16.85 23.07
CA SER A 550 -12.47 18.19 22.48
C SER A 550 -11.94 18.11 21.05
N GLY A 551 -11.02 17.18 20.77
CA GLY A 551 -10.49 16.97 19.43
C GLY A 551 -11.49 16.39 18.43
N ASN A 552 -12.43 15.56 18.88
CA ASN A 552 -13.55 15.11 18.03
C ASN A 552 -14.51 16.26 17.73
N ALA A 553 -14.77 17.15 18.69
CA ALA A 553 -15.55 18.36 18.45
C ALA A 553 -14.84 19.30 17.46
N ARG A 554 -13.52 19.49 17.58
CA ARG A 554 -12.71 20.27 16.64
C ARG A 554 -12.76 19.69 15.22
N ALA A 555 -12.61 18.38 15.07
CA ALA A 555 -12.69 17.71 13.77
C ALA A 555 -14.09 17.84 13.14
N ARG A 556 -15.16 17.73 13.94
CA ARG A 556 -16.55 17.99 13.48
C ARG A 556 -16.75 19.42 13.00
N TYR A 557 -16.22 20.41 13.72
CA TYR A 557 -16.28 21.80 13.29
C TYR A 557 -15.68 21.99 11.89
N PHE A 558 -14.49 21.43 11.63
CA PHE A 558 -13.89 21.47 10.29
C PHE A 558 -14.75 20.77 9.23
N ALA A 559 -15.29 19.58 9.55
CA ALA A 559 -16.13 18.81 8.64
C ALA A 559 -17.41 19.57 8.25
N ASP A 560 -18.12 20.14 9.23
CA ASP A 560 -19.37 20.88 9.02
C ASP A 560 -19.13 22.15 8.21
N GLU A 561 -18.05 22.87 8.48
CA GLU A 561 -17.72 24.10 7.77
C GLU A 561 -17.26 23.83 6.33
N GLN A 562 -16.45 22.78 6.10
CA GLN A 562 -16.10 22.34 4.74
C GLN A 562 -17.34 21.92 3.94
N ALA A 563 -18.28 21.20 4.56
CA ALA A 563 -19.54 20.83 3.92
C ALA A 563 -20.40 22.06 3.59
N ARG A 564 -20.43 23.06 4.49
CA ARG A 564 -21.11 24.35 4.28
C ARG A 564 -20.52 25.09 3.08
N LEU A 565 -19.19 25.25 3.03
CA LEU A 565 -18.50 25.92 1.93
C LEU A 565 -18.71 25.21 0.59
N LYS A 566 -18.60 23.88 0.57
CA LYS A 566 -18.83 23.08 -0.63
C LYS A 566 -20.24 23.31 -1.19
N LYS A 567 -21.27 23.30 -0.33
CA LYS A 567 -22.65 23.58 -0.75
C LYS A 567 -22.81 24.99 -1.32
N LEU A 568 -22.19 26.00 -0.71
CA LEU A 568 -22.22 27.38 -1.22
C LEU A 568 -21.55 27.49 -2.60
N LEU A 569 -20.40 26.84 -2.78
CA LEU A 569 -19.67 26.79 -4.05
C LEU A 569 -20.45 26.06 -5.15
N GLU A 570 -21.04 24.90 -4.85
CA GLU A 570 -21.90 24.18 -5.80
C GLU A 570 -23.07 25.06 -6.25
N THR A 571 -23.67 25.82 -5.33
CA THR A 571 -24.76 26.75 -5.65
C THR A 571 -24.30 27.93 -6.50
N ALA A 572 -23.07 28.42 -6.30
CA ALA A 572 -22.47 29.52 -7.07
C ALA A 572 -22.00 29.09 -8.48
N THR A 573 -21.59 27.84 -8.66
CA THR A 573 -21.08 27.31 -9.95
C THR A 573 -22.16 26.93 -10.97
N LEU A 574 -23.45 27.02 -10.63
CA LEU A 574 -24.56 26.70 -11.53
C LEU A 574 -24.72 27.67 -12.72
N GLU A 575 -23.96 28.78 -12.78
CA GLU A 575 -23.96 29.72 -13.91
C GLU A 575 -22.93 29.40 -15.02
N GLY A 576 -22.11 28.36 -14.84
CA GLY A 576 -21.18 27.89 -15.86
C GLY A 576 -21.84 26.88 -16.79
N VAL A 577 -22.55 27.33 -17.82
CA VAL A 577 -22.96 26.47 -18.94
C VAL A 577 -21.69 25.85 -19.52
N THR A 578 -21.44 24.59 -19.16
CA THR A 578 -20.40 23.77 -19.80
C THR A 578 -20.87 23.58 -21.23
N VAL A 579 -20.38 24.43 -22.14
CA VAL A 579 -20.46 24.17 -23.57
C VAL A 579 -19.69 22.89 -23.79
N LYS A 580 -20.40 21.75 -23.75
CA LYS A 580 -19.90 20.50 -24.30
C LYS A 580 -19.61 20.83 -25.75
N SER A 581 -18.34 21.08 -26.07
CA SER A 581 -17.89 21.21 -27.44
C SER A 581 -18.26 19.90 -28.12
N ARG A 582 -19.34 19.94 -28.89
CA ARG A 582 -19.74 18.84 -29.72
C ARG A 582 -18.58 18.62 -30.67
N ALA A 583 -18.01 17.41 -30.69
CA ALA A 583 -17.04 17.06 -31.71
C ALA A 583 -17.63 17.45 -33.08
N LYS A 584 -16.93 18.32 -33.82
CA LYS A 584 -17.39 18.78 -35.14
C LYS A 584 -17.63 17.56 -36.03
N ARG A 585 -18.67 17.58 -36.86
CA ARG A 585 -18.93 16.44 -37.75
C ARG A 585 -17.78 16.35 -38.76
N PRO A 586 -17.39 15.14 -39.24
CA PRO A 586 -16.30 14.99 -40.21
C PRO A 586 -16.42 15.91 -41.44
N VAL A 587 -17.65 16.09 -41.95
CA VAL A 587 -17.95 17.01 -43.06
C VAL A 587 -17.70 18.49 -42.72
N ASP A 588 -17.92 18.92 -41.47
CA ASP A 588 -17.67 20.30 -41.04
C ASP A 588 -16.16 20.59 -40.96
N VAL A 589 -15.35 19.57 -40.62
CA VAL A 589 -13.88 19.66 -40.63
C VAL A 589 -13.35 19.75 -42.06
N LEU A 590 -13.94 19.00 -43.00
CA LEU A 590 -13.62 19.10 -44.42
C LEU A 590 -14.01 20.48 -44.99
N ASP A 591 -15.17 21.01 -44.63
CA ASP A 591 -15.60 22.35 -45.06
C ASP A 591 -14.58 23.42 -44.61
N GLU A 592 -14.11 23.34 -43.36
CA GLU A 592 -13.06 24.25 -42.85
C GLU A 592 -11.71 24.07 -43.55
N LYS A 593 -11.37 22.85 -44.00
CA LYS A 593 -10.08 22.53 -44.60
C LYS A 593 -10.00 22.95 -46.08
N TYR A 594 -11.06 22.73 -46.84
CA TYR A 594 -11.05 22.92 -48.31
C TYR A 594 -11.65 24.25 -48.76
N THR A 595 -12.64 24.78 -48.03
CA THR A 595 -13.35 25.98 -48.47
C THR A 595 -12.78 27.26 -47.85
N SER A 596 -12.86 28.35 -48.61
CA SER A 596 -12.44 29.68 -48.21
C SER A 596 -13.46 30.74 -48.61
N GLY A 597 -13.44 31.89 -47.91
CA GLY A 597 -14.28 33.05 -48.22
C GLY A 597 -15.76 32.71 -48.42
N MET A 598 -16.27 33.02 -49.60
CA MET A 598 -17.68 32.83 -49.99
C MET A 598 -18.10 31.37 -50.20
N PHE A 599 -17.17 30.43 -50.29
CA PHE A 599 -17.46 29.00 -50.44
C PHE A 599 -17.67 28.30 -49.08
N LYS A 600 -17.41 28.99 -47.95
CA LYS A 600 -17.60 28.47 -46.60
C LYS A 600 -19.04 28.65 -46.11
N GLY A 601 -19.60 27.67 -45.39
CA GLY A 601 -20.97 27.77 -44.82
C GLY A 601 -22.03 26.85 -45.46
N ASP A 602 -23.29 27.31 -45.54
CA ASP A 602 -24.45 26.47 -45.90
C ASP A 602 -24.38 25.93 -47.34
N GLY A 603 -24.76 24.66 -47.51
CA GLY A 603 -24.71 23.92 -48.78
C GLY A 603 -24.86 22.42 -48.55
N TYR A 604 -25.05 21.66 -49.63
CA TYR A 604 -24.96 20.20 -49.55
C TYR A 604 -23.48 19.80 -49.58
N GLN A 605 -23.03 19.08 -48.57
CA GLN A 605 -21.63 18.76 -48.33
C GLN A 605 -21.43 17.24 -48.44
N PHE A 606 -20.43 16.81 -49.19
CA PHE A 606 -20.15 15.39 -49.43
C PHE A 606 -18.69 15.07 -49.13
N ASP A 607 -18.47 14.15 -48.17
CA ASP A 607 -17.17 13.56 -47.86
C ASP A 607 -16.87 12.42 -48.85
N VAL A 608 -16.17 12.76 -49.94
CA VAL A 608 -15.84 11.84 -51.03
C VAL A 608 -14.80 10.80 -50.61
N LEU A 609 -13.94 11.14 -49.63
CA LEU A 609 -12.91 10.26 -49.11
C LEU A 609 -13.50 9.04 -48.39
N ASN A 610 -14.63 9.22 -47.71
CA ASN A 610 -15.27 8.18 -46.89
C ASN A 610 -16.60 7.65 -47.46
N ASP A 611 -17.07 8.14 -48.61
CA ASP A 611 -18.29 7.65 -49.29
C ASP A 611 -17.97 6.53 -50.30
N VAL A 612 -18.41 5.31 -50.00
CA VAL A 612 -18.23 4.11 -50.82
C VAL A 612 -18.81 4.27 -52.23
N LEU A 613 -19.93 4.99 -52.37
CA LEU A 613 -20.60 5.19 -53.65
C LEU A 613 -19.90 6.24 -54.52
N ALA A 614 -19.13 7.14 -53.90
CA ALA A 614 -18.28 8.08 -54.65
C ALA A 614 -17.13 7.35 -55.35
N GLN A 615 -16.58 6.31 -54.71
CA GLN A 615 -15.49 5.49 -55.25
C GLN A 615 -15.93 4.60 -56.42
N SER A 616 -17.24 4.34 -56.55
CA SER A 616 -17.83 3.57 -57.66
C SER A 616 -18.42 4.46 -58.78
N SER A 617 -18.39 5.78 -58.61
CA SER A 617 -18.92 6.73 -59.60
C SER A 617 -17.83 7.12 -60.58
N PHE A 618 -18.14 7.20 -61.88
CA PHE A 618 -17.17 7.53 -62.92
C PHE A 618 -16.93 9.04 -63.07
N SER A 619 -17.87 9.88 -62.63
CA SER A 619 -17.75 11.34 -62.64
C SER A 619 -18.47 12.00 -61.46
N VAL A 620 -18.13 13.26 -61.20
CA VAL A 620 -18.80 14.11 -60.18
C VAL A 620 -20.30 14.23 -60.45
N PHE A 621 -20.69 14.34 -61.72
CA PHE A 621 -22.09 14.45 -62.11
C PHE A 621 -22.87 13.16 -61.85
N GLN A 622 -22.30 12.00 -62.17
CA GLN A 622 -22.93 10.73 -61.83
C GLN A 622 -23.09 10.57 -60.32
N TYR A 623 -22.09 10.99 -59.54
CA TYR A 623 -22.14 10.92 -58.09
C TYR A 623 -23.26 11.80 -57.49
N LEU A 624 -23.44 13.02 -58.01
CA LEU A 624 -24.45 13.97 -57.51
C LEU A 624 -25.88 13.66 -57.99
N GLN A 625 -26.05 12.76 -58.96
CA GLN A 625 -27.34 12.42 -59.54
C GLN A 625 -28.30 11.89 -58.46
N GLY A 626 -29.41 12.62 -58.24
CA GLY A 626 -30.42 12.28 -57.24
C GLY A 626 -30.04 12.58 -55.78
N ARG A 627 -28.84 13.12 -55.50
CA ARG A 627 -28.37 13.41 -54.13
C ARG A 627 -28.64 14.83 -53.65
N VAL A 628 -28.86 15.75 -54.58
CA VAL A 628 -29.16 17.16 -54.28
C VAL A 628 -30.57 17.48 -54.74
N ALA A 629 -31.42 17.93 -53.82
CA ALA A 629 -32.82 18.23 -54.10
C ALA A 629 -32.96 19.42 -55.07
N GLY A 630 -33.59 19.18 -56.21
CA GLY A 630 -33.85 20.20 -57.24
C GLY A 630 -32.69 20.42 -58.23
N LEU A 631 -31.57 19.71 -58.07
CA LEU A 631 -30.49 19.67 -59.05
C LEU A 631 -30.82 18.62 -60.12
N GLN A 632 -30.91 19.06 -61.38
CA GLN A 632 -31.12 18.23 -62.56
C GLN A 632 -29.82 18.19 -63.37
N ILE A 633 -29.28 17.00 -63.54
CA ILE A 633 -28.05 16.78 -64.30
C ILE A 633 -28.43 16.40 -65.72
N SER A 634 -27.99 17.21 -66.68
CA SER A 634 -28.19 16.99 -68.12
C SER A 634 -26.95 16.31 -68.70
N GLY A 635 -27.06 15.01 -68.97
CA GLY A 635 -26.01 14.19 -69.56
C GLY A 635 -26.56 12.79 -69.79
N THR A 636 -26.67 12.37 -71.05
CA THR A 636 -27.35 11.12 -71.42
C THR A 636 -26.56 9.91 -70.94
N SER A 637 -27.23 9.06 -70.17
CA SER A 637 -26.78 7.75 -69.76
C SER A 637 -26.53 6.82 -70.95
N GLY A 638 -25.30 6.32 -71.08
CA GLY A 638 -25.00 5.04 -71.72
C GLY A 638 -24.43 5.08 -73.14
N GLY A 639 -23.19 4.62 -73.28
CA GLY A 639 -22.65 4.12 -74.56
C GLY A 639 -21.54 4.97 -75.17
N ALA A 640 -20.53 4.27 -75.69
CA ALA A 640 -19.29 4.77 -76.30
C ALA A 640 -19.44 6.00 -77.21
N MET A 641 -18.50 6.95 -77.04
CA MET A 641 -18.16 8.06 -77.95
C MET A 641 -19.35 8.83 -78.54
N GLY A 642 -19.83 9.84 -77.79
CA GLY A 642 -20.75 10.84 -78.32
C GLY A 642 -20.67 12.14 -77.52
N SER A 643 -20.45 13.25 -78.22
CA SER A 643 -20.35 14.62 -77.73
C SER A 643 -21.66 15.13 -77.12
N GLY A 644 -22.00 14.67 -75.92
CA GLY A 644 -23.03 15.27 -75.08
C GLY A 644 -22.39 16.28 -74.13
N GLN A 645 -22.83 17.53 -74.20
CA GLN A 645 -22.41 18.58 -73.27
C GLN A 645 -22.95 18.21 -71.87
N GLU A 646 -22.08 17.78 -70.95
CA GLU A 646 -22.48 17.56 -69.56
C GLU A 646 -22.83 18.90 -68.92
N GLY A 647 -23.86 18.94 -68.09
CA GLY A 647 -24.31 20.17 -67.45
C GLY A 647 -25.24 19.90 -66.28
N ALA A 648 -25.53 20.93 -65.49
CA ALA A 648 -26.48 20.85 -64.39
C ALA A 648 -27.33 22.13 -64.33
N THR A 649 -28.62 21.95 -64.11
CA THR A 649 -29.55 23.03 -63.84
C THR A 649 -30.17 22.83 -62.47
N TRP A 650 -30.37 23.91 -61.72
CA TRP A 650 -31.06 23.87 -60.44
C TRP A 650 -32.33 24.71 -60.56
N ARG A 651 -33.50 24.08 -60.41
CA ARG A 651 -34.82 24.73 -60.58
C ARG A 651 -34.94 25.49 -61.91
N GLY A 652 -34.43 24.91 -62.99
CA GLY A 652 -34.51 25.48 -64.35
C GLY A 652 -33.48 26.55 -64.70
N SER A 653 -32.57 26.92 -63.78
CA SER A 653 -31.46 27.85 -64.05
C SER A 653 -30.12 27.11 -64.13
N ALA A 654 -29.19 27.55 -64.98
CA ALA A 654 -27.88 26.93 -65.16
C ALA A 654 -27.00 27.06 -63.90
N THR A 655 -26.37 25.95 -63.49
CA THR A 655 -25.47 25.89 -62.32
C THR A 655 -24.04 26.25 -62.74
N SER A 656 -23.31 26.98 -61.90
CA SER A 656 -21.89 27.25 -62.14
C SER A 656 -20.98 26.20 -61.52
N PHE A 657 -19.82 25.95 -62.13
CA PHE A 657 -18.89 24.91 -61.69
C PHE A 657 -17.56 25.53 -61.25
N PHE A 658 -17.02 24.99 -60.17
CA PHE A 658 -15.74 25.42 -59.61
C PHE A 658 -14.89 24.19 -59.28
N LEU A 659 -13.60 24.25 -59.60
CA LEU A 659 -12.59 23.30 -59.18
C LEU A 659 -11.60 24.02 -58.27
N ASP A 660 -11.51 23.62 -57.00
CA ASP A 660 -10.68 24.29 -55.99
C ASP A 660 -10.88 25.81 -55.99
N GLU A 661 -12.16 26.23 -56.05
CA GLU A 661 -12.62 27.64 -56.09
C GLU A 661 -12.32 28.41 -57.39
N MET A 662 -11.70 27.76 -58.37
CA MET A 662 -11.48 28.32 -59.71
C MET A 662 -12.65 27.99 -60.63
N PRO A 663 -13.21 28.96 -61.37
CA PRO A 663 -14.31 28.72 -62.29
C PRO A 663 -13.87 27.79 -63.42
N VAL A 664 -14.65 26.74 -63.65
CA VAL A 664 -14.43 25.75 -64.72
C VAL A 664 -15.72 25.52 -65.49
N ASP A 665 -15.62 24.95 -66.68
CA ASP A 665 -16.81 24.47 -67.38
C ASP A 665 -17.19 23.06 -66.89
N ALA A 666 -18.40 22.62 -67.26
CA ALA A 666 -18.90 21.31 -66.88
C ALA A 666 -18.07 20.16 -67.47
N GLN A 667 -17.50 20.34 -68.67
CA GLN A 667 -16.71 19.30 -69.33
C GLN A 667 -15.39 19.05 -68.60
N GLN A 668 -14.77 20.13 -68.10
CA GLN A 668 -13.56 20.06 -67.29
C GLN A 668 -13.84 19.34 -65.96
N LEU A 669 -14.96 19.64 -65.30
CA LEU A 669 -15.35 18.98 -64.06
C LEU A 669 -15.69 17.49 -64.25
N ALA A 670 -16.30 17.14 -65.39
CA ALA A 670 -16.66 15.78 -65.77
C ALA A 670 -15.44 14.87 -65.96
N ASN A 671 -14.33 15.43 -66.46
CA ASN A 671 -13.09 14.71 -66.73
C ASN A 671 -12.22 14.48 -65.49
N ILE A 672 -12.61 14.98 -64.31
CA ILE A 672 -11.86 14.78 -63.07
C ILE A 672 -12.16 13.39 -62.51
N PRO A 673 -11.16 12.52 -62.36
CA PRO A 673 -11.35 11.22 -61.73
C PRO A 673 -11.89 11.39 -60.30
N MET A 674 -12.93 10.64 -59.94
CA MET A 674 -13.48 10.65 -58.56
C MET A 674 -12.44 10.23 -57.50
N THR A 675 -11.36 9.55 -57.91
CA THR A 675 -10.22 9.22 -57.06
C THR A 675 -9.38 10.42 -56.65
N ASP A 676 -9.46 11.54 -57.36
CA ASP A 676 -8.66 12.73 -57.09
C ASP A 676 -9.48 13.78 -56.31
N VAL A 677 -10.77 13.53 -56.13
CA VAL A 677 -11.70 14.38 -55.40
C VAL A 677 -11.71 14.01 -53.91
N ALA A 678 -11.61 15.01 -53.04
CA ALA A 678 -11.68 14.86 -51.58
C ALA A 678 -13.03 15.31 -51.01
N TYR A 679 -13.59 16.39 -51.55
CA TYR A 679 -14.76 17.04 -51.00
C TYR A 679 -15.58 17.69 -52.12
N ILE A 680 -16.90 17.54 -52.09
CA ILE A 680 -17.81 18.20 -53.04
C ILE A 680 -18.80 19.02 -52.23
N LYS A 681 -18.98 20.28 -52.64
CA LYS A 681 -19.94 21.19 -52.04
C LYS A 681 -20.86 21.78 -53.09
N VAL A 682 -22.16 21.66 -52.85
CA VAL A 682 -23.19 22.15 -53.76
C VAL A 682 -23.95 23.29 -53.08
N MET A 683 -23.68 24.50 -53.54
CA MET A 683 -24.16 25.78 -53.02
C MET A 683 -25.55 26.09 -53.56
N ARG A 684 -26.51 26.32 -52.66
CA ARG A 684 -27.90 26.60 -53.02
C ARG A 684 -28.02 27.92 -53.80
N PRO A 685 -28.94 28.03 -54.77
CA PRO A 685 -29.21 29.30 -55.44
C PRO A 685 -29.91 30.30 -54.50
N PRO A 686 -29.59 31.62 -54.58
CA PRO A 686 -28.57 32.22 -55.43
C PRO A 686 -27.16 32.11 -54.82
N PHE A 687 -26.15 31.74 -55.62
CA PHE A 687 -24.75 31.81 -55.21
C PHE A 687 -24.04 33.01 -55.84
N PHE A 688 -23.80 34.06 -55.04
CA PHE A 688 -23.24 35.33 -55.53
C PHE A 688 -21.78 35.27 -56.01
N GLY A 689 -21.06 34.16 -55.78
CA GLY A 689 -19.74 33.91 -56.36
C GLY A 689 -19.75 33.47 -57.83
N SER A 690 -20.94 33.27 -58.42
CA SER A 690 -21.13 32.89 -59.83
C SER A 690 -21.29 34.12 -60.74
N PHE A 691 -20.70 34.04 -61.94
CA PHE A 691 -20.92 35.03 -63.00
C PHE A 691 -22.38 35.01 -63.50
N GLY A 692 -23.07 36.16 -63.45
CA GLY A 692 -24.45 36.29 -63.93
C GLY A 692 -25.55 36.17 -62.86
N GLY A 693 -25.23 36.38 -61.58
CA GLY A 693 -26.24 36.49 -60.51
C GLY A 693 -26.64 35.17 -59.85
N GLY A 694 -25.98 34.06 -60.20
CA GLY A 694 -26.01 32.82 -59.41
C GLY A 694 -27.35 32.11 -59.28
N ALA A 695 -28.32 32.40 -60.16
CA ALA A 695 -29.69 31.90 -60.08
C ALA A 695 -29.83 30.36 -60.11
N GLY A 696 -28.82 29.64 -60.61
CA GLY A 696 -28.73 28.17 -60.57
C GLY A 696 -27.79 27.60 -59.49
N GLY A 697 -27.25 28.42 -58.59
CA GLY A 697 -26.33 27.98 -57.55
C GLY A 697 -24.95 27.59 -58.12
N ALA A 698 -24.18 26.83 -57.35
CA ALA A 698 -22.85 26.37 -57.77
C ALA A 698 -22.48 24.97 -57.26
N ILE A 699 -21.66 24.26 -58.02
CA ILE A 699 -21.01 23.01 -57.60
C ILE A 699 -19.51 23.26 -57.53
N ALA A 700 -18.95 23.17 -56.32
CA ALA A 700 -17.53 23.28 -56.06
C ALA A 700 -16.95 21.90 -55.73
N VAL A 701 -15.95 21.49 -56.50
CA VAL A 701 -15.23 20.21 -56.34
C VAL A 701 -13.83 20.53 -55.84
N TYR A 702 -13.38 19.83 -54.81
CA TYR A 702 -12.07 20.06 -54.21
C TYR A 702 -11.20 18.81 -54.37
N THR A 703 -10.00 19.01 -54.90
CA THR A 703 -9.04 17.92 -55.11
C THR A 703 -8.29 17.57 -53.83
N ARG A 704 -7.74 16.35 -53.79
CA ARG A 704 -6.94 15.87 -52.67
C ARG A 704 -5.71 16.73 -52.45
N ARG A 705 -5.43 17.04 -51.19
CA ARG A 705 -4.20 17.73 -50.72
C ARG A 705 -3.32 16.73 -49.97
N GLY A 706 -2.02 17.01 -49.88
CA GLY A 706 -1.09 16.17 -49.12
C GLY A 706 -1.57 15.95 -47.67
N GLY A 707 -1.74 14.70 -47.26
CA GLY A 707 -2.24 14.31 -45.94
C GLY A 707 -3.66 13.71 -45.89
N ASP A 708 -4.32 13.56 -47.03
CA ASP A 708 -5.65 12.92 -47.14
C ASP A 708 -5.55 11.40 -47.06
N VAL A 709 -5.44 10.87 -45.83
CA VAL A 709 -5.44 9.43 -45.57
C VAL A 709 -6.86 8.99 -45.24
N LYS A 710 -7.29 7.87 -45.85
CA LYS A 710 -8.52 7.13 -45.51
C LYS A 710 -8.66 7.04 -43.99
N SER A 711 -9.69 7.69 -43.42
CA SER A 711 -10.06 7.43 -42.05
C SER A 711 -10.89 6.14 -42.08
N GLU A 712 -10.27 4.98 -41.88
CA GLU A 712 -11.02 3.75 -41.63
C GLU A 712 -11.34 3.70 -40.12
N PRO A 713 -12.55 4.08 -39.68
CA PRO A 713 -12.92 4.04 -38.28
C PRO A 713 -13.14 2.57 -37.92
N GLY A 714 -12.14 1.94 -37.30
CA GLY A 714 -12.22 0.54 -36.86
C GLY A 714 -10.98 -0.33 -37.05
N LYS A 715 -9.94 0.12 -37.79
CA LYS A 715 -8.64 -0.57 -37.86
C LYS A 715 -7.58 0.08 -36.97
N GLY A 716 -7.94 0.40 -35.73
CA GLY A 716 -6.93 0.65 -34.71
C GLY A 716 -6.23 -0.66 -34.34
N LEU A 717 -4.98 -0.61 -33.88
CA LEU A 717 -4.35 -1.75 -33.24
C LEU A 717 -5.24 -2.27 -32.10
N ASP A 718 -5.34 -3.59 -31.95
CA ASP A 718 -6.01 -4.20 -30.79
C ASP A 718 -5.34 -3.72 -29.51
N PHE A 719 -6.15 -3.43 -28.48
CA PHE A 719 -5.63 -3.04 -27.18
C PHE A 719 -6.30 -3.76 -26.02
N LYS A 720 -5.55 -3.90 -24.93
CA LYS A 720 -6.05 -4.33 -23.62
C LYS A 720 -5.73 -3.27 -22.58
N LYS A 721 -6.54 -3.21 -21.53
CA LYS A 721 -6.28 -2.35 -20.37
C LYS A 721 -5.57 -3.15 -19.29
N ILE A 722 -4.55 -2.58 -18.70
CA ILE A 722 -3.77 -3.20 -17.64
C ILE A 722 -3.55 -2.17 -16.54
N ALA A 723 -3.76 -2.57 -15.29
CA ALA A 723 -3.49 -1.74 -14.13
C ALA A 723 -1.98 -1.71 -13.83
N GLY A 724 -1.44 -0.53 -13.57
CA GLY A 724 -0.11 -0.33 -13.02
C GLY A 724 -0.17 0.04 -11.54
N TYR A 725 0.87 0.72 -11.07
CA TYR A 725 0.89 1.26 -9.71
C TYR A 725 -0.20 2.31 -9.50
N THR A 726 -0.66 2.44 -8.26
CA THR A 726 -1.59 3.50 -7.88
C THR A 726 -0.91 4.85 -8.04
N ASN A 727 -1.57 5.78 -8.71
CA ASN A 727 -1.04 7.12 -8.90
C ASN A 727 -1.04 7.91 -7.59
N PHE A 728 -0.01 8.74 -7.39
CA PHE A 728 0.13 9.60 -6.23
C PHE A 728 -0.10 11.05 -6.64
N LYS A 729 -1.04 11.74 -5.97
CA LYS A 729 -1.24 13.17 -6.11
C LYS A 729 -0.17 13.89 -5.29
N GLU A 730 0.30 15.02 -5.76
CA GLU A 730 1.12 15.88 -4.91
C GLU A 730 0.25 16.51 -3.81
N PHE A 731 0.81 16.64 -2.61
CA PHE A 731 0.11 17.32 -1.52
C PHE A 731 -0.03 18.81 -1.87
N TYR A 732 -1.25 19.32 -1.84
CA TYR A 732 -1.50 20.72 -2.14
C TYR A 732 -1.12 21.61 -0.96
N SER A 733 -0.10 22.45 -1.16
CA SER A 733 0.29 23.53 -0.25
C SER A 733 0.02 24.89 -0.93
N PRO A 734 -0.93 25.71 -0.43
CA PRO A 734 -1.25 27.00 -1.02
C PRO A 734 -0.11 27.98 -0.82
N ASN A 735 0.06 28.90 -1.77
CA ASN A 735 1.04 29.98 -1.68
C ASN A 735 0.32 31.33 -1.68
N TYR A 736 -0.04 31.85 -0.50
CA TYR A 736 -0.79 33.11 -0.36
C TYR A 736 -0.03 34.36 -0.79
N ALA A 737 1.28 34.27 -1.09
CA ALA A 737 2.01 35.36 -1.70
C ALA A 737 1.63 35.59 -3.18
N VAL A 738 0.93 34.64 -3.81
CA VAL A 738 0.47 34.74 -5.20
C VAL A 738 -1.03 35.03 -5.24
N GLY A 739 -1.45 35.92 -6.14
CA GLY A 739 -2.87 36.15 -6.41
C GLY A 739 -3.48 34.94 -7.12
N ASP A 740 -4.28 34.16 -6.41
CA ASP A 740 -5.03 33.01 -6.93
C ASP A 740 -6.50 33.16 -6.52
N PRO A 741 -7.47 33.06 -7.44
CA PRO A 741 -8.90 33.13 -7.10
C PRO A 741 -9.35 32.11 -6.05
N ARG A 742 -8.63 30.98 -5.92
CA ARG A 742 -8.89 29.99 -4.85
C ARG A 742 -8.63 30.55 -3.45
N HIS A 743 -7.79 31.58 -3.33
CA HIS A 743 -7.49 32.24 -2.06
C HIS A 743 -8.66 33.10 -1.54
N ASP A 744 -9.67 33.40 -2.36
CA ASP A 744 -10.87 34.13 -1.92
C ASP A 744 -11.76 33.30 -0.99
N GLN A 745 -11.61 31.97 -1.02
CA GLN A 745 -12.32 31.06 -0.14
C GLN A 745 -11.60 30.94 1.23
N PRO A 746 -12.34 30.68 2.32
CA PRO A 746 -11.72 30.36 3.60
C PRO A 746 -10.86 29.09 3.51
N ASP A 747 -9.66 29.13 4.09
CA ASP A 747 -8.80 27.96 4.23
C ASP A 747 -9.11 27.21 5.53
N LEU A 748 -9.61 25.99 5.37
CA LEU A 748 -10.01 25.07 6.43
C LEU A 748 -9.27 23.74 6.36
N ARG A 749 -8.08 23.72 5.74
CA ARG A 749 -7.21 22.54 5.75
C ARG A 749 -6.86 22.18 7.18
N THR A 750 -7.08 20.93 7.55
CA THR A 750 -6.72 20.37 8.86
C THR A 750 -5.28 19.82 8.87
N THR A 751 -4.78 19.41 7.71
CA THR A 751 -3.37 19.15 7.43
C THR A 751 -2.79 20.36 6.72
N LEU A 752 -1.92 21.11 7.40
CA LEU A 752 -1.32 22.34 6.89
C LEU A 752 -0.13 22.06 5.98
N TYR A 753 0.62 21.01 6.29
CA TYR A 753 1.75 20.53 5.50
C TYR A 753 1.91 19.02 5.63
N TRP A 754 2.23 18.36 4.53
CA TRP A 754 2.63 16.96 4.48
C TRP A 754 3.73 16.79 3.44
N ASN A 755 4.87 16.23 3.86
CA ASN A 755 5.90 15.78 2.93
C ASN A 755 6.35 14.36 3.33
N PRO A 756 6.10 13.34 2.48
CA PRO A 756 6.54 11.99 2.74
C PRO A 756 8.06 11.81 2.57
N TYR A 757 8.76 12.69 1.86
CA TYR A 757 10.19 12.54 1.59
C TYR A 757 10.97 13.79 2.00
N VAL A 758 11.37 13.81 3.27
CA VAL A 758 12.45 14.66 3.78
C VAL A 758 13.71 13.81 3.80
N LEU A 759 14.55 13.98 2.78
CA LEU A 759 15.76 13.18 2.57
C LEU A 759 16.97 13.99 3.03
N THR A 760 17.80 13.39 3.88
CA THR A 760 19.08 13.95 4.28
C THR A 760 20.21 12.99 3.93
N ASP A 761 21.39 13.56 3.68
CA ASP A 761 22.62 12.82 3.44
C ASP A 761 23.81 13.64 3.96
N PRO A 762 25.05 13.12 4.00
CA PRO A 762 26.17 13.88 4.58
C PRO A 762 26.51 15.19 3.83
N LYS A 763 26.05 15.38 2.60
CA LYS A 763 26.19 16.63 1.84
C LYS A 763 25.00 17.58 2.06
N ASN A 764 23.81 17.03 2.23
CA ASN A 764 22.55 17.75 2.39
C ASN A 764 21.85 17.34 3.70
N HIS A 765 22.48 17.67 4.83
CA HIS A 765 22.03 17.26 6.17
C HIS A 765 21.02 18.22 6.81
N ARG A 766 20.86 19.41 6.21
CA ARG A 766 19.98 20.48 6.68
C ARG A 766 18.90 20.77 5.65
N ILE A 767 17.64 20.65 6.04
CA ILE A 767 16.47 20.85 5.17
C ILE A 767 15.58 21.93 5.78
N THR A 768 15.21 22.91 4.96
CA THR A 768 14.21 23.92 5.32
C THR A 768 12.89 23.58 4.67
N VAL A 769 11.84 23.50 5.48
CA VAL A 769 10.46 23.29 5.07
C VAL A 769 9.70 24.59 5.26
N GLU A 770 8.89 24.95 4.27
CA GLU A 770 8.06 26.14 4.29
C GLU A 770 6.60 25.78 4.07
N PHE A 771 5.69 26.39 4.83
CA PHE A 771 4.26 26.21 4.64
C PHE A 771 3.48 27.43 5.10
N TYR A 772 2.23 27.51 4.65
CA TYR A 772 1.30 28.55 5.08
C TYR A 772 0.24 27.99 6.03
N ASN A 773 -0.05 28.74 7.09
CA ASN A 773 -1.15 28.44 8.00
C ASN A 773 -2.51 28.62 7.31
N ASN A 774 -3.58 28.10 7.93
CA ASN A 774 -4.95 28.29 7.47
C ASN A 774 -5.59 29.52 8.16
N ASP A 775 -6.92 29.67 8.06
CA ASP A 775 -7.65 30.79 8.66
C ASP A 775 -8.04 30.61 10.15
N VAL A 776 -7.91 29.40 10.71
CA VAL A 776 -8.58 29.00 11.97
C VAL A 776 -7.63 28.37 13.01
N THR A 777 -6.55 27.75 12.57
CA THR A 777 -5.59 27.04 13.42
C THR A 777 -4.72 28.03 14.18
N LYS A 778 -4.65 27.81 15.51
CA LYS A 778 -3.94 28.64 16.48
C LYS A 778 -2.79 27.92 17.17
N LYS A 779 -2.74 26.59 17.05
CA LYS A 779 -1.70 25.75 17.59
C LYS A 779 -1.32 24.72 16.55
N LEU A 780 -0.04 24.63 16.26
CA LEU A 780 0.53 23.73 15.25
C LEU A 780 1.08 22.50 15.97
N ARG A 781 0.80 21.32 15.44
CA ARG A 781 1.44 20.07 15.83
C ARG A 781 2.32 19.60 14.69
N VAL A 782 3.62 19.48 14.96
CA VAL A 782 4.63 19.00 14.03
C VAL A 782 5.02 17.58 14.42
N VAL A 783 4.88 16.64 13.50
CA VAL A 783 5.31 15.25 13.67
C VAL A 783 6.30 14.89 12.57
N LEU A 784 7.48 14.41 12.97
CA LEU A 784 8.54 13.97 12.08
C LEU A 784 8.89 12.51 12.43
N GLU A 785 8.73 11.60 11.48
CA GLU A 785 9.08 10.19 11.64
C GLU A 785 10.00 9.72 10.52
N GLY A 786 10.94 8.83 10.80
CA GLY A 786 11.85 8.34 9.75
C GLY A 786 12.80 7.22 10.16
N VAL A 787 13.60 6.81 9.18
CA VAL A 787 14.63 5.78 9.35
C VAL A 787 15.90 6.22 8.60
N ASN A 788 17.07 5.91 9.14
CA ASN A 788 18.36 6.09 8.45
C ASN A 788 18.86 4.77 7.84
N LYS A 789 19.92 4.82 7.02
CA LYS A 789 20.47 3.60 6.37
C LYS A 789 21.00 2.55 7.34
N ASP A 790 21.38 2.94 8.56
CA ASP A 790 21.77 2.03 9.64
C ASP A 790 20.57 1.40 10.37
N GLY A 791 19.35 1.78 9.99
CA GLY A 791 18.13 1.27 10.60
C GLY A 791 17.74 1.92 11.93
N LYS A 792 18.40 3.02 12.29
CA LYS A 792 17.96 3.85 13.41
C LYS A 792 16.67 4.58 13.03
N LEU A 793 15.76 4.67 13.98
CA LEU A 793 14.43 5.23 13.88
C LEU A 793 14.42 6.65 14.46
N LEU A 794 13.51 7.47 13.95
CA LEU A 794 13.24 8.80 14.45
C LEU A 794 11.73 8.94 14.68
N HIS A 795 11.37 9.41 15.86
CA HIS A 795 10.07 9.99 16.14
C HIS A 795 10.31 11.31 16.89
N PHE A 796 9.77 12.40 16.35
CA PHE A 796 9.77 13.72 16.95
C PHE A 796 8.37 14.29 16.87
N GLU A 797 7.90 14.87 17.97
CA GLU A 797 6.61 15.54 18.07
C GLU A 797 6.76 16.81 18.91
N GLN A 798 6.27 17.93 18.39
CA GLN A 798 6.25 19.20 19.10
C GLN A 798 5.00 20.01 18.76
N GLU A 799 4.48 20.73 19.76
CA GLU A 799 3.41 21.71 19.59
C GLU A 799 3.96 23.13 19.70
N VAL A 800 3.43 24.03 18.86
CA VAL A 800 3.85 25.43 18.77
C VAL A 800 2.61 26.31 18.72
N GLU A 801 2.59 27.38 19.51
CA GLU A 801 1.47 28.34 19.64
C GLU A 801 1.80 29.70 19.02
#